data_AF-A0A6I2RBT0-F1
#
_entry.id   AF-A0A6I2RBT0-F1
#
_cell.length_a   1.000
_cell.length_b   1.000
_cell.length_c   1.000
_cell.angle_alpha   90.00
_cell.angle_beta   90.00
_cell.angle_gamma   90.00
#
_symmetry.space_group_name_H-M   'P 1'
#
loop_
_entity.id
_entity.type
_entity.pdbx_description
1 polymer ?
#
loop_
_entity_poly.entity_id
_entity_poly.type
_entity_poly.pdbx_seq_one_letter_code
_entity_poly.pdbx_strand_id
1 'polypeptide(L)'
;MKIVSWNVNGLAACKRKGFLRVLARSGADIFCCQEIKTRCPLSTPGYLQFWNPAKRPGYSGTLTLARKEPLSVRYGMGIREFDVEGRLITLEYDGFYALNVYGPNSQSGLARLEYRTAWDAALREFLLTLDKPVILCGDFNVAREHIDIYPENLRNEPEPPGFQSLEREGMERLLALGLTDVFRAWHPQVEGAYTWWSMRLNKRLENRGWRLDYFLISEALLPMMQSVAHHTDILGSDHCPISLTLRPASPRKELSDEDMVAMWRGLDWTQLEDELLEYQRSLARVAFAGHWGHVAELQKKLVRSLAAKALAVRHVVQNDSEPGIDGVRWQTDGEKMRAALSLTSKGYHARPYRRFLLQDGDKERRINVPTAYDKAMQALYAFSLDPVAESTADKKSFAFRKGRSIYDAHACLCRALEGTGAPEWIVRADVRACYDSLSQEWLLAHIPMDRKVLREFLKAGVAFGGELFPTEVGISQGASLSPILGNMALDGLQAYLYEQLYPNRSPDYGGGDLTRFADDMIITARSRAQAELILELLEQFLAARGLKLNWDKTYISKVSMGFEFLSRWYRREDSVLVVRPSDQAVKRFENSLESFILGHKGSQQTLIERLNRKLNGWGSYHRVTDAFDAFRRIDSCVQALLIKKMRQLHPKRKWKTIQNMYWYEQDGHHIFALRDNKSVRVARLAELEITEHKPIRLSFHPYLDQGYYLWLQRRRDDQKVSGAKRRGIWRRQAGRCHYCGRPMLPDQEIRLVELVLGRGRTVSNLAYIHQSCAYDVVIEGKEGDSSGLDVLTLLDGVTEPVRGLEDPYWDLREVFRLCRQPSVTLTFQEIERIIGFELDWEARYFQAFWFDEAPAYVGSQWEKEFPFHAVEPSRQAAEYVISDAWRSQGYRIQRLDLTHGKVVFHREVYGTVGLTIPPVLLQGRIPENAAHEATTFFAYLIKKYGL
;
A
#
# COMPACT_ATOMS: atom_id res chain seq x y z
N MET A 1 4.48 -34.43 -4.18
CA MET A 1 3.69 -35.43 -3.45
C MET A 1 2.79 -36.15 -4.44
N LYS A 2 2.80 -37.49 -4.43
CA LYS A 2 1.97 -38.33 -5.30
C LYS A 2 1.06 -39.22 -4.46
N ILE A 3 -0.23 -39.21 -4.75
CA ILE A 3 -1.24 -40.04 -4.08
C ILE A 3 -1.85 -40.98 -5.11
N VAL A 4 -2.00 -42.25 -4.76
CA VAL A 4 -2.63 -43.27 -5.62
C VAL A 4 -3.81 -43.86 -4.87
N SER A 5 -4.95 -44.03 -5.53
CA SER A 5 -6.10 -44.76 -5.02
C SER A 5 -6.41 -45.95 -5.93
N TRP A 6 -6.72 -47.10 -5.35
CA TRP A 6 -7.06 -48.31 -6.09
C TRP A 6 -7.99 -49.22 -5.29
N ASN A 7 -9.22 -49.41 -5.78
CA ASN A 7 -10.01 -50.54 -5.32
C ASN A 7 -9.37 -51.85 -5.83
N VAL A 8 -8.89 -52.69 -4.91
CA VAL A 8 -8.15 -53.91 -5.22
C VAL A 8 -9.01 -55.17 -5.31
N ASN A 9 -10.32 -55.06 -5.01
CA ASN A 9 -11.28 -56.17 -5.02
C ASN A 9 -10.71 -57.48 -4.42
N GLY A 10 -10.23 -57.37 -3.18
CA GLY A 10 -9.51 -58.43 -2.48
C GLY A 10 -8.00 -58.32 -2.64
N LEU A 11 -7.34 -57.75 -1.63
CA LEU A 11 -5.89 -57.49 -1.66
C LEU A 11 -5.06 -58.76 -1.83
N ALA A 12 -5.45 -59.88 -1.22
CA ALA A 12 -4.74 -61.15 -1.37
C ALA A 12 -4.72 -61.66 -2.83
N ALA A 13 -5.80 -61.43 -3.59
CA ALA A 13 -5.88 -61.79 -5.01
C ALA A 13 -5.08 -60.82 -5.87
N CYS A 14 -5.23 -59.51 -5.62
CA CYS A 14 -4.47 -58.46 -6.32
C CYS A 14 -2.96 -58.61 -6.10
N LYS A 15 -2.53 -59.04 -4.89
CA LYS A 15 -1.12 -59.36 -4.58
C LYS A 15 -0.54 -60.41 -5.50
N ARG A 16 -1.26 -61.52 -5.75
CA ARG A 16 -0.82 -62.58 -6.69
C ARG A 16 -0.72 -62.08 -8.13
N LYS A 17 -1.48 -61.04 -8.49
CA LYS A 17 -1.50 -60.41 -9.81
C LYS A 17 -0.52 -59.23 -9.96
N GLY A 18 0.40 -59.04 -9.01
CA GLY A 18 1.49 -58.08 -9.15
C GLY A 18 1.31 -56.73 -8.43
N PHE A 19 0.41 -56.63 -7.44
CA PHE A 19 0.23 -55.42 -6.61
C PHE A 19 1.55 -54.78 -6.15
N LEU A 20 2.50 -55.58 -5.62
CA LEU A 20 3.77 -55.05 -5.12
C LEU A 20 4.63 -54.40 -6.21
N ARG A 21 4.54 -54.89 -7.46
CA ARG A 21 5.21 -54.28 -8.61
C ARG A 21 4.56 -52.95 -8.97
N VAL A 22 3.24 -52.85 -8.88
CA VAL A 22 2.49 -51.60 -9.09
C VAL A 22 2.85 -50.58 -8.02
N LEU A 23 2.83 -50.97 -6.74
CA LEU A 23 3.22 -50.11 -5.62
C LEU A 23 4.65 -49.57 -5.81
N ALA A 24 5.62 -50.44 -6.11
CA ALA A 24 7.01 -50.05 -6.31
C ALA A 24 7.18 -49.08 -7.49
N ARG A 25 6.51 -49.33 -8.62
CA ARG A 25 6.58 -48.47 -9.82
C ARG A 25 5.82 -47.17 -9.68
N SER A 26 4.77 -47.13 -8.86
CA SER A 26 3.91 -45.97 -8.74
C SER A 26 4.65 -44.75 -8.20
N GLY A 27 5.67 -44.96 -7.35
CA GLY A 27 6.36 -43.88 -6.64
C GLY A 27 5.43 -43.08 -5.73
N ALA A 28 4.33 -43.67 -5.26
CA ALA A 28 3.36 -42.99 -4.41
C ALA A 28 3.97 -42.63 -3.04
N ASP A 29 3.61 -41.46 -2.52
CA ASP A 29 3.85 -41.08 -1.13
C ASP A 29 2.75 -41.62 -0.23
N ILE A 30 1.51 -41.64 -0.74
CA ILE A 30 0.33 -42.24 -0.09
C ILE A 30 -0.36 -43.16 -1.11
N PHE A 31 -0.60 -44.41 -0.73
CA PHE A 31 -1.29 -45.40 -1.55
C PHE A 31 -2.52 -45.93 -0.80
N CYS A 32 -3.69 -45.53 -1.28
CA CYS A 32 -5.00 -45.87 -0.74
C CYS A 32 -5.56 -47.10 -1.46
N CYS A 33 -5.85 -48.16 -0.72
CA CYS A 33 -6.50 -49.36 -1.23
C CYS A 33 -7.93 -49.47 -0.65
N GLN A 34 -8.90 -49.77 -1.50
CA GLN A 34 -10.28 -50.09 -1.12
C GLN A 34 -10.61 -51.56 -1.37
N GLU A 35 -11.66 -52.04 -0.73
CA GLU A 35 -12.15 -53.43 -0.82
C GLU A 35 -11.05 -54.48 -0.55
N ILE A 36 -10.28 -54.33 0.52
CA ILE A 36 -9.18 -55.27 0.83
C ILE A 36 -9.67 -56.68 1.19
N LYS A 37 -10.93 -56.80 1.65
CA LYS A 37 -11.65 -58.01 2.12
C LYS A 37 -11.07 -58.69 3.36
N THR A 38 -9.77 -58.94 3.37
CA THR A 38 -9.07 -59.60 4.48
C THR A 38 -7.68 -59.02 4.66
N ARG A 39 -7.15 -59.11 5.88
CA ARG A 39 -5.75 -58.79 6.15
C ARG A 39 -4.86 -59.92 5.60
N CYS A 40 -3.78 -59.56 4.92
CA CYS A 40 -2.79 -60.51 4.45
C CYS A 40 -1.37 -59.97 4.69
N PRO A 41 -0.36 -60.83 4.88
CA PRO A 41 1.03 -60.39 5.01
C PRO A 41 1.46 -59.57 3.79
N LEU A 42 1.90 -58.33 3.99
CA LEU A 42 2.29 -57.41 2.93
C LEU A 42 3.65 -56.80 3.26
N SER A 43 4.67 -57.06 2.42
CA SER A 43 5.99 -56.46 2.56
C SER A 43 6.06 -55.19 1.70
N THR A 44 6.06 -54.03 2.36
CA THR A 44 6.10 -52.71 1.71
C THR A 44 7.24 -51.88 2.32
N PRO A 45 8.51 -52.18 1.97
CA PRO A 45 9.66 -51.44 2.51
C PRO A 45 9.50 -49.93 2.33
N GLY A 46 9.68 -49.17 3.42
CA GLY A 46 9.55 -47.71 3.43
C GLY A 46 8.12 -47.16 3.48
N TYR A 47 7.11 -48.01 3.69
CA TYR A 47 5.73 -47.56 3.95
C TYR A 47 5.23 -48.04 5.30
N LEU A 48 4.62 -47.12 6.03
CA LEU A 48 3.75 -47.38 7.17
C LEU A 48 2.40 -47.92 6.67
N GLN A 49 1.81 -48.88 7.38
CA GLN A 49 0.57 -49.54 6.95
C GLN A 49 -0.56 -49.30 7.95
N PHE A 50 -1.64 -48.65 7.49
CA PHE A 50 -2.84 -48.39 8.28
C PHE A 50 -3.99 -49.26 7.77
N TRP A 51 -4.40 -50.25 8.56
CA TRP A 51 -5.36 -51.27 8.17
C TRP A 51 -6.72 -51.02 8.84
N ASN A 52 -7.80 -51.02 8.05
CA ASN A 52 -9.17 -50.95 8.55
C ASN A 52 -10.06 -52.02 7.89
N PRO A 53 -9.88 -53.31 8.22
CA PRO A 53 -10.73 -54.39 7.70
C PRO A 53 -12.11 -54.36 8.36
N ALA A 54 -13.15 -54.74 7.61
CA ALA A 54 -14.49 -54.92 8.19
C ALA A 54 -14.51 -56.02 9.26
N LYS A 55 -15.40 -55.88 10.24
CA LYS A 55 -15.66 -56.93 11.24
C LYS A 55 -16.17 -58.23 10.61
N ARG A 56 -16.92 -58.14 9.51
CA ARG A 56 -17.34 -59.29 8.71
C ARG A 56 -16.18 -59.76 7.81
N PRO A 57 -15.62 -60.97 8.03
CA PRO A 57 -14.50 -61.44 7.23
C PRO A 57 -14.85 -61.57 5.75
N GLY A 58 -13.93 -61.17 4.87
CA GLY A 58 -14.09 -61.32 3.42
C GLY A 58 -15.03 -60.31 2.76
N TYR A 59 -15.50 -59.30 3.52
CA TYR A 59 -16.53 -58.38 3.06
C TYR A 59 -15.97 -57.07 2.48
N SER A 60 -15.57 -56.13 3.34
CA SER A 60 -15.06 -54.81 2.96
C SER A 60 -13.82 -54.44 3.79
N GLY A 61 -13.23 -53.29 3.49
CA GLY A 61 -12.14 -52.72 4.27
C GLY A 61 -11.24 -51.83 3.43
N THR A 62 -10.50 -50.97 4.11
CA THR A 62 -9.51 -50.07 3.50
C THR A 62 -8.12 -50.30 4.07
N LEU A 63 -7.10 -50.01 3.26
CA LEU A 63 -5.69 -49.98 3.66
C LEU A 63 -5.07 -48.70 3.11
N THR A 64 -4.37 -47.94 3.94
CA THR A 64 -3.56 -46.81 3.47
C THR A 64 -2.09 -47.08 3.77
N LEU A 65 -1.26 -47.00 2.74
CA LEU A 65 0.20 -47.08 2.85
C LEU A 65 0.78 -45.67 2.75
N ALA A 66 1.58 -45.23 3.71
CA ALA A 66 2.18 -43.89 3.68
C ALA A 66 3.69 -43.95 3.91
N ARG A 67 4.47 -43.20 3.12
CA ARG A 67 5.92 -43.08 3.31
C ARG A 67 6.30 -42.19 4.48
N LYS A 68 5.55 -41.10 4.69
CA LYS A 68 5.73 -40.16 5.79
C LYS A 68 4.69 -40.45 6.88
N GLU A 69 5.15 -40.47 8.12
CA GLU A 69 4.29 -40.63 9.29
C GLU A 69 3.29 -39.46 9.39
N PRO A 70 1.98 -39.75 9.54
CA PRO A 70 0.96 -38.73 9.77
C PRO A 70 1.00 -38.23 11.22
N LEU A 71 0.49 -37.02 11.47
CA LEU A 71 0.33 -36.45 12.81
C LEU A 71 -0.68 -37.25 13.64
N SER A 72 -1.75 -37.70 13.00
CA SER A 72 -2.77 -38.54 13.61
C SER A 72 -3.44 -39.44 12.57
N VAL A 73 -4.04 -40.54 13.04
CA VAL A 73 -4.78 -41.49 12.21
C VAL A 73 -6.14 -41.76 12.84
N ARG A 74 -7.20 -41.63 12.06
CA ARG A 74 -8.58 -41.96 12.47
C ARG A 74 -9.16 -43.06 11.59
N TYR A 75 -9.84 -44.01 12.23
CA TYR A 75 -10.50 -45.14 11.58
C TYR A 75 -12.02 -44.97 11.70
N GLY A 76 -12.69 -44.67 10.59
CA GLY A 76 -14.11 -44.36 10.60
C GLY A 76 -14.46 -42.90 10.90
N MET A 77 -15.77 -42.64 11.06
CA MET A 77 -16.37 -41.32 11.27
C MET A 77 -16.82 -41.10 12.73
N GLY A 78 -16.67 -42.10 13.60
CA GLY A 78 -17.14 -42.07 14.99
C GLY A 78 -18.56 -42.63 15.17
N ILE A 79 -19.13 -43.24 14.14
CA ILE A 79 -20.47 -43.84 14.17
C ILE A 79 -20.34 -45.36 14.06
N ARG A 80 -20.60 -46.05 15.17
CA ARG A 80 -20.38 -47.50 15.32
C ARG A 80 -21.05 -48.33 14.21
N GLU A 81 -22.22 -47.94 13.74
CA GLU A 81 -22.93 -48.66 12.68
C GLU A 81 -22.17 -48.68 11.35
N PHE A 82 -21.50 -47.58 11.00
CA PHE A 82 -20.77 -47.43 9.74
C PHE A 82 -19.32 -47.88 9.85
N ASP A 83 -18.70 -47.66 11.01
CA ASP A 83 -17.27 -47.92 11.22
C ASP A 83 -16.94 -49.42 11.23
N VAL A 84 -17.90 -50.28 11.53
CA VAL A 84 -17.70 -51.75 11.52
C VAL A 84 -17.43 -52.33 10.13
N GLU A 85 -17.73 -51.59 9.05
CA GLU A 85 -17.46 -52.01 7.67
C GLU A 85 -16.07 -51.57 7.16
N GLY A 86 -15.31 -50.82 7.97
CA GLY A 86 -13.92 -50.46 7.65
C GLY A 86 -13.78 -49.59 6.39
N ARG A 87 -14.69 -48.64 6.18
CA ARG A 87 -14.84 -47.89 4.92
C ARG A 87 -14.07 -46.58 4.83
N LEU A 88 -13.46 -46.13 5.93
CA LEU A 88 -12.78 -44.83 5.99
C LEU A 88 -11.50 -44.93 6.81
N ILE A 89 -10.41 -44.40 6.26
CA ILE A 89 -9.18 -44.06 7.00
C ILE A 89 -8.86 -42.59 6.73
N THR A 90 -8.61 -41.83 7.79
CA THR A 90 -8.19 -40.42 7.73
C THR A 90 -6.78 -40.29 8.27
N LEU A 91 -5.86 -39.78 7.45
CA LEU A 91 -4.50 -39.42 7.85
C LEU A 91 -4.38 -37.90 7.94
N GLU A 92 -3.84 -37.41 9.05
CA GLU A 92 -3.60 -35.98 9.26
C GLU A 92 -2.16 -35.60 8.95
N TYR A 93 -1.98 -34.52 8.20
CA TYR A 93 -0.68 -33.86 7.98
C TYR A 93 -0.77 -32.37 8.34
N ASP A 94 0.38 -31.68 8.35
CA ASP A 94 0.46 -30.27 8.77
C ASP A 94 -0.51 -29.37 7.96
N GLY A 95 -0.57 -29.57 6.65
CA GLY A 95 -1.34 -28.70 5.75
C GLY A 95 -2.63 -29.29 5.17
N PHE A 96 -2.92 -30.58 5.38
CA PHE A 96 -4.10 -31.22 4.80
C PHE A 96 -4.44 -32.56 5.50
N TYR A 97 -5.67 -33.04 5.30
CA TYR A 97 -6.09 -34.41 5.60
C TYR A 97 -6.13 -35.26 4.32
N ALA A 98 -5.60 -36.49 4.37
CA ALA A 98 -5.76 -37.49 3.30
C ALA A 98 -6.72 -38.59 3.74
N LEU A 99 -7.83 -38.74 3.02
CA LEU A 99 -8.89 -39.68 3.35
C LEU A 99 -9.01 -40.74 2.27
N ASN A 100 -9.01 -42.00 2.72
CA ASN A 100 -9.25 -43.19 1.91
C ASN A 100 -10.68 -43.67 2.16
N VAL A 101 -11.55 -43.52 1.15
CA VAL A 101 -12.98 -43.83 1.21
C VAL A 101 -13.34 -45.07 0.39
N TYR A 102 -14.20 -45.91 0.95
CA TYR A 102 -14.88 -46.98 0.22
C TYR A 102 -16.41 -46.90 0.45
N GLY A 103 -17.11 -46.17 -0.42
CA GLY A 103 -18.55 -45.96 -0.34
C GLY A 103 -19.35 -47.27 -0.41
N PRO A 104 -20.45 -47.42 0.33
CA PRO A 104 -21.28 -48.63 0.27
C PRO A 104 -22.03 -48.74 -1.05
N ASN A 105 -22.15 -49.95 -1.58
CA ASN A 105 -22.96 -50.24 -2.76
C ASN A 105 -24.42 -50.52 -2.34
N SER A 106 -25.41 -49.98 -3.07
CA SER A 106 -26.84 -50.15 -2.78
C SER A 106 -27.39 -51.56 -3.03
N GLN A 107 -26.61 -52.43 -3.67
CA GLN A 107 -26.91 -53.83 -4.02
C GLN A 107 -28.08 -54.00 -5.01
N SER A 108 -28.19 -55.20 -5.59
CA SER A 108 -29.31 -55.55 -6.47
C SER A 108 -30.64 -55.46 -5.71
N GLY A 109 -31.64 -54.84 -6.35
CA GLY A 109 -32.94 -54.59 -5.72
C GLY A 109 -32.94 -53.47 -4.67
N LEU A 110 -31.89 -52.64 -4.62
CA LEU A 110 -31.78 -51.45 -3.75
C LEU A 110 -31.85 -51.76 -2.24
N ALA A 111 -31.53 -52.99 -1.85
CA ALA A 111 -31.64 -53.48 -0.48
C ALA A 111 -30.83 -52.68 0.56
N ARG A 112 -29.84 -51.88 0.13
CA ARG A 112 -29.01 -51.05 1.00
C ARG A 112 -29.05 -49.56 0.67
N LEU A 113 -30.01 -49.10 -0.13
CA LEU A 113 -30.07 -47.69 -0.53
C LEU A 113 -30.21 -46.76 0.68
N GLU A 114 -31.06 -47.09 1.66
CA GLU A 114 -31.21 -46.29 2.89
C GLU A 114 -29.90 -46.21 3.70
N TYR A 115 -29.22 -47.35 3.86
CA TYR A 115 -27.92 -47.40 4.52
C TYR A 115 -26.88 -46.55 3.78
N ARG A 116 -26.88 -46.59 2.44
CA ARG A 116 -26.01 -45.76 1.60
C ARG A 116 -26.30 -44.27 1.80
N THR A 117 -27.55 -43.85 1.74
CA THR A 117 -27.93 -42.44 1.92
C THR A 117 -27.56 -41.93 3.32
N ALA A 118 -27.78 -42.74 4.36
CA ALA A 118 -27.38 -42.39 5.73
C ALA A 118 -25.85 -42.30 5.89
N TRP A 119 -25.11 -43.19 5.22
CA TRP A 119 -23.65 -43.17 5.21
C TRP A 119 -23.08 -41.93 4.50
N ASP A 120 -23.66 -41.54 3.35
CA ASP A 120 -23.25 -40.33 2.63
C ASP A 120 -23.48 -39.06 3.47
N ALA A 121 -24.61 -38.99 4.18
CA ALA A 121 -24.90 -37.90 5.11
C ALA A 121 -23.89 -37.85 6.28
N ALA A 122 -23.56 -39.00 6.86
CA ALA A 122 -22.55 -39.09 7.91
C ALA A 122 -21.15 -38.70 7.44
N LEU A 123 -20.74 -39.08 6.22
CA LEU A 123 -19.47 -38.67 5.64
C LEU A 123 -19.41 -37.15 5.50
N ARG A 124 -20.49 -36.54 5.00
CA ARG A 124 -20.61 -35.10 4.87
C ARG A 124 -20.45 -34.38 6.21
N GLU A 125 -21.15 -34.83 7.25
CA GLU A 125 -21.03 -34.24 8.59
C GLU A 125 -19.63 -34.43 9.19
N PHE A 126 -19.00 -35.60 8.99
CA PHE A 126 -17.63 -35.84 9.41
C PHE A 126 -16.64 -34.87 8.76
N LEU A 127 -16.76 -34.63 7.45
CA LEU A 127 -15.89 -33.70 6.74
C LEU A 127 -16.02 -32.25 7.23
N LEU A 128 -17.21 -31.83 7.67
CA LEU A 128 -17.42 -30.51 8.27
C LEU A 128 -16.70 -30.34 9.61
N THR A 129 -16.31 -31.42 10.28
CA THR A 129 -15.52 -31.36 11.52
C THR A 129 -14.03 -31.14 11.31
N LEU A 130 -13.54 -31.22 10.06
CA LEU A 130 -12.13 -31.09 9.73
C LEU A 130 -11.76 -29.62 9.50
N ASP A 131 -10.68 -29.17 10.13
CA ASP A 131 -10.22 -27.77 10.14
C ASP A 131 -9.15 -27.46 9.07
N LYS A 132 -8.71 -28.47 8.33
CA LYS A 132 -7.70 -28.35 7.26
C LYS A 132 -8.27 -28.77 5.90
N PRO A 133 -7.66 -28.32 4.79
CA PRO A 133 -7.99 -28.79 3.46
C PRO A 133 -7.96 -30.33 3.35
N VAL A 134 -8.88 -30.88 2.58
CA VAL A 134 -9.10 -32.33 2.45
C VAL A 134 -8.68 -32.81 1.07
N ILE A 135 -8.00 -33.94 1.02
CA ILE A 135 -7.82 -34.78 -0.17
C ILE A 135 -8.59 -36.09 0.08
N LEU A 136 -9.77 -36.19 -0.51
CA LEU A 136 -10.63 -37.35 -0.41
C LEU A 136 -10.44 -38.22 -1.66
N CYS A 137 -10.11 -39.49 -1.48
CA CYS A 137 -9.91 -40.40 -2.60
C CYS A 137 -10.44 -41.80 -2.33
N GLY A 138 -10.87 -42.48 -3.39
CA GLY A 138 -11.39 -43.84 -3.27
C GLY A 138 -12.48 -44.17 -4.25
N ASP A 139 -13.08 -45.34 -4.02
CA ASP A 139 -14.24 -45.84 -4.74
C ASP A 139 -15.51 -45.42 -4.01
N PHE A 140 -16.30 -44.57 -4.66
CA PHE A 140 -17.54 -44.05 -4.09
C PHE A 140 -18.76 -44.90 -4.47
N ASN A 141 -18.60 -45.96 -5.25
CA ASN A 141 -19.71 -46.80 -5.74
C ASN A 141 -20.85 -45.99 -6.37
N VAL A 142 -20.54 -44.83 -6.96
CA VAL A 142 -21.49 -44.00 -7.69
C VAL A 142 -20.81 -43.32 -8.87
N ALA A 143 -21.46 -43.34 -10.03
CA ALA A 143 -21.07 -42.51 -11.16
C ALA A 143 -21.86 -41.21 -11.13
N ARG A 144 -21.16 -40.07 -11.23
CA ARG A 144 -21.75 -38.74 -11.03
C ARG A 144 -22.65 -38.31 -12.20
N GLU A 145 -22.10 -38.37 -13.42
CA GLU A 145 -22.77 -37.88 -14.63
C GLU A 145 -22.93 -38.98 -15.69
N HIS A 146 -23.80 -38.77 -16.69
CA HIS A 146 -23.98 -39.75 -17.77
C HIS A 146 -22.69 -40.04 -18.55
N ILE A 147 -21.79 -39.06 -18.68
CA ILE A 147 -20.47 -39.23 -19.31
C ILE A 147 -19.56 -40.21 -18.55
N ASP A 148 -19.87 -40.48 -17.28
CA ASP A 148 -19.13 -41.40 -16.40
C ASP A 148 -19.61 -42.85 -16.51
N ILE A 149 -20.62 -43.14 -17.34
CA ILE A 149 -21.15 -44.49 -17.57
C ILE A 149 -21.15 -44.81 -19.06
N TYR A 150 -20.81 -46.05 -19.40
CA TYR A 150 -21.00 -46.54 -20.75
C TYR A 150 -22.50 -46.63 -21.13
N PRO A 151 -22.97 -45.94 -22.19
CA PRO A 151 -24.40 -45.75 -22.46
C PRO A 151 -25.25 -47.03 -22.52
N GLU A 152 -24.73 -48.14 -23.06
CA GLU A 152 -25.51 -49.39 -23.14
C GLU A 152 -25.86 -49.97 -21.77
N ASN A 153 -25.13 -49.61 -20.70
CA ASN A 153 -25.43 -50.07 -19.35
C ASN A 153 -26.73 -49.48 -18.80
N LEU A 154 -27.19 -48.35 -19.37
CA LEU A 154 -28.45 -47.70 -18.98
C LEU A 154 -29.63 -48.08 -19.89
N ARG A 155 -29.41 -48.93 -20.90
CA ARG A 155 -30.42 -49.24 -21.93
C ARG A 155 -31.63 -49.99 -21.39
N ASN A 156 -31.41 -50.92 -20.47
CA ASN A 156 -32.45 -51.79 -19.92
C ASN A 156 -32.89 -51.41 -18.51
N GLU A 157 -32.03 -50.69 -17.78
CA GLU A 157 -32.27 -50.24 -16.41
C GLU A 157 -31.77 -48.78 -16.35
N PRO A 158 -32.66 -47.78 -16.35
CA PRO A 158 -32.28 -46.36 -16.41
C PRO A 158 -31.61 -45.84 -15.13
N GLU A 159 -31.96 -46.42 -13.97
CA GLU A 159 -31.39 -46.11 -12.66
C GLU A 159 -30.84 -47.39 -12.01
N PRO A 160 -29.73 -47.95 -12.51
CA PRO A 160 -29.09 -49.09 -11.87
C PRO A 160 -28.42 -48.69 -10.54
N PRO A 161 -28.20 -49.62 -9.59
CA PRO A 161 -27.40 -49.36 -8.40
C PRO A 161 -26.01 -48.82 -8.76
N GLY A 162 -25.60 -47.70 -8.15
CA GLY A 162 -24.41 -46.93 -8.50
C GLY A 162 -24.68 -45.78 -9.48
N PHE A 163 -25.92 -45.60 -9.95
CA PHE A 163 -26.36 -44.44 -10.74
C PHE A 163 -27.77 -43.96 -10.35
N GLN A 164 -28.23 -44.32 -9.16
CA GLN A 164 -29.52 -43.88 -8.65
C GLN A 164 -29.51 -42.37 -8.38
N SER A 165 -30.64 -41.69 -8.59
CA SER A 165 -30.75 -40.25 -8.35
C SER A 165 -30.35 -39.86 -6.92
N LEU A 166 -30.74 -40.64 -5.90
CA LEU A 166 -30.34 -40.40 -4.51
C LEU A 166 -28.83 -40.52 -4.25
N GLU A 167 -28.14 -41.45 -4.93
CA GLU A 167 -26.68 -41.62 -4.80
C GLU A 167 -25.95 -40.44 -5.46
N ARG A 168 -26.43 -39.99 -6.63
CA ARG A 168 -25.87 -38.82 -7.33
C ARG A 168 -26.08 -37.54 -6.55
N GLU A 169 -27.27 -37.34 -5.98
CA GLU A 169 -27.51 -36.22 -5.08
C GLU A 169 -26.59 -36.25 -3.85
N GLY A 170 -26.29 -37.44 -3.31
CA GLY A 170 -25.30 -37.61 -2.26
C GLY A 170 -23.92 -37.09 -2.67
N MET A 171 -23.48 -37.44 -3.88
CA MET A 171 -22.23 -36.93 -4.47
C MET A 171 -22.26 -35.40 -4.67
N GLU A 172 -23.35 -34.83 -5.20
CA GLU A 172 -23.47 -33.37 -5.37
C GLU A 172 -23.45 -32.63 -4.02
N ARG A 173 -24.11 -33.17 -2.99
CA ARG A 173 -24.06 -32.61 -1.63
C ARG A 173 -22.66 -32.65 -1.02
N LEU A 174 -21.87 -33.65 -1.37
CA LEU A 174 -20.47 -33.77 -0.95
C LEU A 174 -19.59 -32.72 -1.64
N LEU A 175 -19.76 -32.52 -2.95
CA LEU A 175 -19.05 -31.49 -3.71
C LEU A 175 -19.39 -30.07 -3.24
N ALA A 176 -20.65 -29.85 -2.84
CA ALA A 176 -21.12 -28.58 -2.29
C ALA A 176 -20.40 -28.12 -1.01
N LEU A 177 -19.59 -28.98 -0.37
CA LEU A 177 -18.70 -28.60 0.74
C LEU A 177 -17.46 -27.80 0.29
N GLY A 178 -17.37 -27.41 -0.98
CA GLY A 178 -16.15 -26.80 -1.56
C GLY A 178 -15.10 -27.84 -1.96
N LEU A 179 -15.57 -29.07 -2.28
CA LEU A 179 -14.74 -30.12 -2.86
C LEU A 179 -14.91 -30.13 -4.37
N THR A 180 -13.80 -30.32 -5.09
CA THR A 180 -13.76 -30.39 -6.54
C THR A 180 -13.44 -31.80 -7.00
N ASP A 181 -14.26 -32.36 -7.90
CA ASP A 181 -13.90 -33.53 -8.70
C ASP A 181 -12.78 -33.17 -9.66
N VAL A 182 -11.56 -33.56 -9.27
CA VAL A 182 -10.33 -33.16 -9.94
C VAL A 182 -10.29 -33.59 -11.40
N PHE A 183 -10.75 -34.81 -11.71
CA PHE A 183 -10.64 -35.35 -13.06
C PHE A 183 -11.56 -34.57 -14.01
N ARG A 184 -12.82 -34.32 -13.64
CA ARG A 184 -13.75 -33.56 -14.48
C ARG A 184 -13.41 -32.07 -14.54
N ALA A 185 -12.79 -31.51 -13.51
CA ALA A 185 -12.30 -30.13 -13.56
C ALA A 185 -11.21 -29.93 -14.65
N TRP A 186 -10.35 -30.93 -14.89
CA TRP A 186 -9.28 -30.86 -15.89
C TRP A 186 -9.63 -31.51 -17.24
N HIS A 187 -10.51 -32.51 -17.22
CA HIS A 187 -10.94 -33.28 -18.37
C HIS A 187 -12.47 -33.27 -18.49
N PRO A 188 -13.11 -32.08 -18.64
CA PRO A 188 -14.56 -31.96 -18.56
C PRO A 188 -15.30 -32.76 -19.63
N GLN A 189 -14.71 -32.87 -20.83
CA GLN A 189 -15.36 -33.46 -22.01
C GLN A 189 -14.78 -34.80 -22.44
N VAL A 190 -13.89 -35.42 -21.65
CA VAL A 190 -13.29 -36.71 -22.02
C VAL A 190 -14.28 -37.84 -21.75
N GLU A 191 -14.82 -38.44 -22.82
CA GLU A 191 -15.68 -39.62 -22.74
C GLU A 191 -14.85 -40.91 -22.56
N GLY A 192 -15.48 -41.97 -22.06
CA GLY A 192 -14.84 -43.29 -21.95
C GLY A 192 -13.76 -43.40 -20.86
N ALA A 193 -13.62 -42.41 -19.99
CA ALA A 193 -12.62 -42.36 -18.91
C ALA A 193 -13.04 -43.19 -17.67
N TYR A 194 -13.35 -44.46 -17.87
CA TYR A 194 -13.83 -45.36 -16.84
C TYR A 194 -12.70 -45.85 -15.92
N THR A 195 -13.06 -46.23 -14.70
CA THR A 195 -12.14 -46.78 -13.70
C THR A 195 -12.53 -48.18 -13.25
N TRP A 196 -13.75 -48.62 -13.54
CA TRP A 196 -14.29 -49.94 -13.23
C TRP A 196 -14.91 -50.63 -14.45
N TRP A 197 -14.72 -51.94 -14.57
CA TRP A 197 -15.34 -52.77 -15.61
C TRP A 197 -15.77 -54.12 -15.04
N SER A 198 -16.94 -54.61 -15.48
CA SER A 198 -17.35 -55.97 -15.15
C SER A 198 -16.32 -56.99 -15.65
N MET A 199 -15.98 -57.96 -14.79
CA MET A 199 -15.09 -59.08 -15.14
C MET A 199 -15.69 -60.04 -16.18
N ARG A 200 -16.97 -59.88 -16.53
CA ARG A 200 -17.67 -60.71 -17.53
C ARG A 200 -17.45 -60.14 -18.93
N LEU A 201 -17.35 -61.00 -19.95
CA LEU A 201 -17.47 -60.63 -21.37
C LEU A 201 -16.44 -59.60 -21.89
N ASN A 202 -15.18 -59.63 -21.44
CA ASN A 202 -14.10 -58.77 -21.95
C ASN A 202 -14.40 -57.24 -21.93
N LYS A 203 -15.31 -56.78 -21.06
CA LYS A 203 -15.81 -55.40 -21.04
C LYS A 203 -14.70 -54.35 -20.87
N ARG A 204 -13.61 -54.68 -20.18
CA ARG A 204 -12.43 -53.79 -20.06
C ARG A 204 -11.68 -53.61 -21.37
N LEU A 205 -11.57 -54.64 -22.20
CA LEU A 205 -10.92 -54.55 -23.52
C LEU A 205 -11.72 -53.69 -24.48
N GLU A 206 -13.04 -53.74 -24.38
CA GLU A 206 -13.98 -52.92 -25.18
C GLU A 206 -14.29 -51.57 -24.52
N ASN A 207 -13.64 -51.27 -23.39
CA ASN A 207 -13.86 -50.09 -22.56
C ASN A 207 -15.34 -49.81 -22.21
N ARG A 208 -16.16 -50.84 -21.97
CA ARG A 208 -17.55 -50.72 -21.52
C ARG A 208 -17.61 -50.66 -19.99
N GLY A 209 -17.33 -49.50 -19.41
CA GLY A 209 -17.11 -49.34 -17.96
C GLY A 209 -17.90 -48.21 -17.29
N TRP A 210 -17.53 -47.93 -16.05
CA TRP A 210 -18.04 -46.86 -15.20
C TRP A 210 -16.87 -46.12 -14.53
N ARG A 211 -17.02 -44.82 -14.24
CA ARG A 211 -16.09 -44.08 -13.37
C ARG A 211 -16.65 -44.03 -11.96
N LEU A 212 -16.05 -44.84 -11.08
CA LEU A 212 -16.46 -44.98 -9.68
C LEU A 212 -15.37 -44.50 -8.70
N ASP A 213 -14.14 -44.34 -9.18
CA ASP A 213 -12.99 -43.92 -8.38
C ASP A 213 -12.72 -42.42 -8.59
N TYR A 214 -12.60 -41.67 -7.50
CA TYR A 214 -12.48 -40.21 -7.54
C TYR A 214 -11.32 -39.69 -6.69
N PHE A 215 -10.79 -38.53 -7.11
CA PHE A 215 -10.10 -37.59 -6.22
C PHE A 215 -10.98 -36.35 -6.08
N LEU A 216 -11.51 -36.14 -4.87
CA LEU A 216 -12.25 -34.93 -4.50
C LEU A 216 -11.36 -34.12 -3.55
N ILE A 217 -10.96 -32.92 -3.96
CA ILE A 217 -10.03 -32.10 -3.16
C ILE A 217 -10.66 -30.76 -2.81
N SER A 218 -10.34 -30.21 -1.64
CA SER A 218 -10.70 -28.84 -1.30
C SER A 218 -10.12 -27.86 -2.32
N GLU A 219 -10.91 -26.85 -2.71
CA GLU A 219 -10.50 -25.85 -3.71
C GLU A 219 -9.15 -25.17 -3.40
N ALA A 220 -8.81 -25.02 -2.12
CA ALA A 220 -7.53 -24.48 -1.66
C ALA A 220 -6.31 -25.25 -2.19
N LEU A 221 -6.45 -26.54 -2.50
CA LEU A 221 -5.38 -27.41 -3.00
C LEU A 221 -5.29 -27.46 -4.53
N LEU A 222 -6.32 -27.00 -5.26
CA LEU A 222 -6.32 -27.00 -6.74
C LEU A 222 -5.09 -26.32 -7.36
N PRO A 223 -4.61 -25.15 -6.87
CA PRO A 223 -3.44 -24.51 -7.45
C PRO A 223 -2.13 -25.31 -7.31
N MET A 224 -2.08 -26.26 -6.38
CA MET A 224 -0.90 -27.12 -6.16
C MET A 224 -0.90 -28.33 -7.10
N MET A 225 -1.98 -28.56 -7.83
CA MET A 225 -2.12 -29.75 -8.65
C MET A 225 -1.23 -29.70 -9.89
N GLN A 226 -0.57 -30.84 -10.15
CA GLN A 226 0.32 -31.02 -11.29
C GLN A 226 -0.26 -31.98 -12.34
N SER A 227 -0.88 -33.07 -11.90
CA SER A 227 -1.49 -34.05 -12.80
C SER A 227 -2.50 -34.95 -12.10
N VAL A 228 -3.48 -35.44 -12.86
CA VAL A 228 -4.40 -36.52 -12.50
C VAL A 228 -4.42 -37.54 -13.64
N ALA A 229 -4.46 -38.84 -13.33
CA ALA A 229 -4.44 -39.90 -14.34
C ALA A 229 -5.18 -41.17 -13.91
N HIS A 230 -5.82 -41.85 -14.87
CA HIS A 230 -6.36 -43.20 -14.73
C HIS A 230 -5.42 -44.20 -15.41
N HIS A 231 -4.97 -45.22 -14.68
CA HIS A 231 -3.96 -46.18 -15.17
C HIS A 231 -4.65 -47.45 -15.70
N THR A 232 -5.44 -47.29 -16.78
CA THR A 232 -6.32 -48.33 -17.32
C THR A 232 -5.59 -49.56 -17.85
N ASP A 233 -4.29 -49.45 -18.12
CA ASP A 233 -3.37 -50.52 -18.49
C ASP A 233 -2.97 -51.43 -17.32
N ILE A 234 -3.12 -50.95 -16.08
CA ILE A 234 -2.76 -51.72 -14.88
C ILE A 234 -3.87 -52.70 -14.52
N LEU A 235 -3.61 -53.98 -14.80
CA LEU A 235 -4.47 -55.09 -14.42
C LEU A 235 -4.24 -55.53 -12.97
N GLY A 236 -5.18 -56.31 -12.42
CA GLY A 236 -5.06 -56.88 -11.07
C GLY A 236 -6.40 -56.90 -10.35
N SER A 237 -7.19 -55.87 -10.57
CA SER A 237 -8.55 -55.67 -10.08
C SER A 237 -9.50 -55.41 -11.26
N ASP A 238 -10.80 -55.49 -11.01
CA ASP A 238 -11.84 -54.96 -11.89
C ASP A 238 -11.84 -53.43 -11.95
N HIS A 239 -11.15 -52.78 -11.00
CA HIS A 239 -10.78 -51.37 -11.09
C HIS A 239 -9.35 -51.16 -11.60
N CYS A 240 -9.08 -49.98 -12.15
CA CYS A 240 -7.72 -49.47 -12.38
C CYS A 240 -7.30 -48.47 -11.29
N PRO A 241 -6.00 -48.36 -10.96
CA PRO A 241 -5.52 -47.30 -10.09
C PRO A 241 -5.75 -45.92 -10.71
N ILE A 242 -6.04 -44.95 -9.86
CA ILE A 242 -6.03 -43.51 -10.21
C ILE A 242 -4.92 -42.82 -9.42
N SER A 243 -4.29 -41.79 -9.99
CA SER A 243 -3.23 -41.05 -9.30
C SER A 243 -3.40 -39.54 -9.40
N LEU A 244 -3.06 -38.85 -8.32
CA LEU A 244 -2.99 -37.40 -8.20
C LEU A 244 -1.55 -37.00 -7.83
N THR A 245 -0.97 -36.05 -8.55
CA THR A 245 0.31 -35.44 -8.19
C THR A 245 0.10 -33.98 -7.80
N LEU A 246 0.51 -33.64 -6.58
CA LEU A 246 0.55 -32.27 -6.07
C LEU A 246 2.01 -31.82 -5.96
N ARG A 247 2.33 -30.64 -6.48
CA ARG A 247 3.60 -29.99 -6.14
C ARG A 247 3.53 -29.52 -4.70
N PRO A 248 4.58 -29.73 -3.89
CA PRO A 248 4.73 -28.96 -2.67
C PRO A 248 4.66 -27.48 -3.08
N ALA A 249 3.90 -26.67 -2.34
CA ALA A 249 4.31 -25.29 -2.24
C ALA A 249 5.74 -25.39 -1.73
N SER A 250 6.72 -24.90 -2.51
CA SER A 250 8.09 -24.78 -1.98
C SER A 250 7.93 -24.19 -0.59
N PRO A 251 8.57 -24.75 0.47
CA PRO A 251 8.61 -24.05 1.73
C PRO A 251 9.11 -22.66 1.36
N ARG A 252 8.22 -21.66 1.45
CA ARG A 252 8.69 -20.29 1.48
C ARG A 252 9.54 -20.35 2.72
N LYS A 253 10.86 -20.34 2.53
CA LYS A 253 11.76 -19.93 3.59
C LYS A 253 11.08 -18.67 4.10
N GLU A 254 10.50 -18.71 5.29
CA GLU A 254 9.95 -17.51 5.88
C GLU A 254 11.14 -16.59 5.95
N LEU A 255 11.16 -15.62 5.04
CA LEU A 255 12.24 -14.66 4.94
C LEU A 255 12.21 -13.97 6.30
N SER A 256 13.27 -14.18 7.08
CA SER A 256 13.40 -13.52 8.36
C SER A 256 13.37 -12.01 8.15
N ASP A 257 13.13 -11.26 9.22
CA ASP A 257 13.18 -9.80 9.13
C ASP A 257 14.56 -9.31 8.67
N GLU A 258 15.63 -10.04 9.03
CA GLU A 258 16.99 -9.81 8.52
C GLU A 258 17.10 -10.06 7.01
N ASP A 259 16.53 -11.16 6.49
CA ASP A 259 16.51 -11.44 5.05
C ASP A 259 15.75 -10.32 4.30
N MET A 260 14.61 -9.85 4.83
CA MET A 260 13.83 -8.76 4.23
C MET A 260 14.60 -7.43 4.20
N VAL A 261 15.30 -7.10 5.29
CA VAL A 261 16.16 -5.91 5.37
C VAL A 261 17.30 -6.01 4.35
N ALA A 262 17.97 -7.17 4.28
CA ALA A 262 19.06 -7.40 3.34
C ALA A 262 18.57 -7.29 1.88
N MET A 263 17.40 -7.86 1.57
CA MET A 263 16.78 -7.73 0.25
C MET A 263 16.49 -6.28 -0.12
N TRP A 264 15.85 -5.50 0.76
CA TRP A 264 15.55 -4.09 0.50
C TRP A 264 16.80 -3.27 0.23
N ARG A 265 17.82 -3.43 1.08
CA ARG A 265 19.10 -2.70 0.98
C ARG A 265 19.91 -3.13 -0.24
N GLY A 266 19.75 -4.38 -0.68
CA GLY A 266 20.40 -4.92 -1.87
C GLY A 266 19.73 -4.55 -3.19
N LEU A 267 18.58 -3.87 -3.19
CA LEU A 267 17.92 -3.44 -4.43
C LEU A 267 18.73 -2.37 -5.17
N ASP A 268 19.06 -2.63 -6.43
CA ASP A 268 19.57 -1.59 -7.33
C ASP A 268 18.41 -0.75 -7.87
N TRP A 269 18.17 0.37 -7.19
CA TRP A 269 17.11 1.31 -7.55
C TRP A 269 17.16 1.81 -9.00
N THR A 270 18.36 1.96 -9.56
CA THR A 270 18.52 2.44 -10.95
C THR A 270 18.03 1.37 -11.92
N GLN A 271 18.44 0.11 -11.68
CA GLN A 271 18.00 -1.01 -12.49
C GLN A 271 16.49 -1.21 -12.44
N LEU A 272 15.86 -1.08 -11.27
CA LEU A 272 14.41 -1.20 -11.14
C LEU A 272 13.67 -0.08 -11.88
N GLU A 273 14.20 1.15 -11.85
CA GLU A 273 13.65 2.29 -12.58
C GLU A 273 13.73 2.07 -14.09
N ASP A 274 14.85 1.55 -14.59
CA ASP A 274 15.05 1.21 -15.99
C ASP A 274 14.10 0.09 -16.44
N GLU A 275 13.95 -0.98 -15.65
CA GLU A 275 12.99 -2.06 -15.94
C GLU A 275 11.55 -1.54 -16.00
N LEU A 276 11.14 -0.73 -15.02
CA LEU A 276 9.81 -0.12 -15.02
C LEU A 276 9.61 0.74 -16.27
N LEU A 277 10.59 1.56 -16.62
CA LEU A 277 10.53 2.41 -17.80
C LEU A 277 10.39 1.58 -19.08
N GLU A 278 11.10 0.46 -19.22
CA GLU A 278 10.96 -0.43 -20.38
C GLU A 278 9.55 -1.00 -20.53
N TYR A 279 8.91 -1.42 -19.43
CA TYR A 279 7.51 -1.82 -19.46
C TYR A 279 6.61 -0.67 -19.88
N GLN A 280 6.82 0.53 -19.32
CA GLN A 280 6.03 1.73 -19.63
C GLN A 280 6.17 2.15 -21.10
N ARG A 281 7.38 2.06 -21.67
CA ARG A 281 7.64 2.30 -23.09
C ARG A 281 6.91 1.30 -23.97
N SER A 282 6.95 0.02 -23.59
CA SER A 282 6.26 -1.04 -24.32
C SER A 282 4.75 -0.84 -24.28
N LEU A 283 4.19 -0.51 -23.11
CA LEU A 283 2.79 -0.15 -22.93
C LEU A 283 2.38 1.04 -23.81
N ALA A 284 3.15 2.13 -23.78
CA ALA A 284 2.90 3.30 -24.60
C ALA A 284 2.88 2.95 -26.11
N ARG A 285 3.83 2.14 -26.59
CA ARG A 285 3.88 1.73 -28.01
C ARG A 285 2.63 0.95 -28.42
N VAL A 286 2.22 -0.04 -27.63
CA VAL A 286 1.05 -0.86 -27.98
C VAL A 286 -0.26 -0.11 -27.81
N ALA A 287 -0.36 0.78 -26.82
CA ALA A 287 -1.52 1.65 -26.61
C ALA A 287 -1.66 2.65 -27.76
N PHE A 288 -0.55 3.29 -28.17
CA PHE A 288 -0.53 4.20 -29.32
C PHE A 288 -0.93 3.50 -30.63
N ALA A 289 -0.62 2.21 -30.78
CA ALA A 289 -1.04 1.38 -31.91
C ALA A 289 -2.48 0.82 -31.81
N GLY A 290 -3.18 1.03 -30.68
CA GLY A 290 -4.55 0.51 -30.48
C GLY A 290 -4.64 -0.99 -30.18
N HIS A 291 -3.55 -1.66 -29.79
CA HIS A 291 -3.52 -3.10 -29.52
C HIS A 291 -3.94 -3.42 -28.06
N TRP A 292 -5.22 -3.25 -27.74
CA TRP A 292 -5.75 -3.35 -26.37
C TRP A 292 -5.56 -4.71 -25.69
N GLY A 293 -5.55 -5.82 -26.43
CA GLY A 293 -5.23 -7.15 -25.89
C GLY A 293 -3.82 -7.21 -25.30
N HIS A 294 -2.83 -6.69 -26.03
CA HIS A 294 -1.44 -6.62 -25.58
C HIS A 294 -1.25 -5.60 -24.44
N VAL A 295 -2.01 -4.50 -24.43
CA VAL A 295 -2.03 -3.56 -23.29
C VAL A 295 -2.38 -4.31 -22.01
N ALA A 296 -3.48 -5.07 -22.01
CA ALA A 296 -3.92 -5.82 -20.84
C ALA A 296 -2.91 -6.88 -20.37
N GLU A 297 -2.22 -7.54 -21.30
CA GLU A 297 -1.16 -8.51 -20.96
C GLU A 297 0.07 -7.83 -20.34
N LEU A 298 0.53 -6.72 -20.91
CA LEU A 298 1.68 -5.99 -20.40
C LEU A 298 1.39 -5.33 -19.04
N GLN A 299 0.18 -4.78 -18.84
CA GLN A 299 -0.23 -4.27 -17.53
C GLN A 299 -0.18 -5.36 -16.47
N LYS A 300 -0.69 -6.57 -16.78
CA LYS A 300 -0.61 -7.74 -15.87
C LYS A 300 0.82 -8.15 -15.55
N LYS A 301 1.75 -8.05 -16.51
CA LYS A 301 3.18 -8.32 -16.28
C LYS A 301 3.82 -7.24 -15.39
N LEU A 302 3.59 -5.96 -15.70
CA LEU A 302 4.13 -4.83 -14.94
C LEU A 302 3.69 -4.89 -13.47
N VAL A 303 2.40 -5.02 -13.17
CA VAL A 303 1.91 -5.02 -11.77
C VAL A 303 2.39 -6.23 -10.96
N ARG A 304 2.92 -7.27 -11.62
CA ARG A 304 3.50 -8.46 -10.97
C ARG A 304 5.02 -8.37 -10.80
N SER A 305 5.70 -7.47 -11.52
CA SER A 305 7.15 -7.28 -11.41
C SER A 305 7.53 -6.77 -10.02
N LEU A 306 8.62 -7.31 -9.48
CA LEU A 306 9.20 -6.83 -8.23
C LEU A 306 9.66 -5.37 -8.35
N ALA A 307 10.19 -4.96 -9.51
CA ALA A 307 10.63 -3.60 -9.76
C ALA A 307 9.50 -2.60 -9.54
N ALA A 308 8.35 -2.82 -10.19
CA ALA A 308 7.19 -1.94 -10.06
C ALA A 308 6.64 -1.90 -8.62
N LYS A 309 6.60 -3.06 -7.94
CA LYS A 309 6.11 -3.17 -6.56
C LYS A 309 7.02 -2.46 -5.55
N ALA A 310 8.33 -2.67 -5.65
CA ALA A 310 9.30 -2.01 -4.78
C ALA A 310 9.31 -0.49 -4.99
N LEU A 311 9.23 -0.03 -6.25
CA LEU A 311 9.12 1.39 -6.57
C LEU A 311 7.81 2.00 -6.09
N ALA A 312 6.70 1.25 -6.11
CA ALA A 312 5.41 1.72 -5.58
C ALA A 312 5.48 1.92 -4.05
N VAL A 313 6.09 0.98 -3.32
CA VAL A 313 6.32 1.14 -1.88
C VAL A 313 7.27 2.31 -1.60
N ARG A 314 8.37 2.42 -2.36
CA ARG A 314 9.32 3.53 -2.22
C ARG A 314 8.63 4.88 -2.43
N HIS A 315 7.76 4.99 -3.43
CA HIS A 315 6.97 6.19 -3.68
C HIS A 315 6.07 6.57 -2.49
N VAL A 316 5.42 5.59 -1.85
CA VAL A 316 4.58 5.85 -0.67
C VAL A 316 5.40 6.31 0.53
N VAL A 317 6.58 5.72 0.75
CA VAL A 317 7.43 6.05 1.90
C VAL A 317 8.14 7.39 1.73
N GLN A 318 8.48 7.79 0.51
CA GLN A 318 9.12 9.08 0.22
C GLN A 318 8.16 10.27 0.32
N ASN A 319 6.85 10.03 0.19
CA ASN A 319 5.84 11.06 0.30
C ASN A 319 5.35 11.17 1.74
N ASP A 320 5.58 12.33 2.37
CA ASP A 320 5.02 12.62 3.68
C ASP A 320 3.49 12.73 3.57
N SER A 321 2.81 11.67 3.98
CA SER A 321 1.36 11.54 3.88
C SER A 321 0.80 10.93 5.15
N GLU A 322 -0.35 11.45 5.59
CA GLU A 322 -1.05 10.95 6.77
C GLU A 322 -1.36 9.44 6.66
N PRO A 323 -1.34 8.67 7.75
CA PRO A 323 -1.70 7.26 7.69
C PRO A 323 -3.19 7.10 7.38
N GLY A 324 -3.55 5.96 6.81
CA GLY A 324 -4.95 5.61 6.57
C GLY A 324 -5.70 5.28 7.87
N ILE A 325 -6.83 4.59 7.73
CA ILE A 325 -7.66 4.20 8.88
C ILE A 325 -6.97 3.20 9.82
N ASP A 326 -6.00 2.46 9.30
CA ASP A 326 -5.23 1.47 10.06
C ASP A 326 -4.03 2.05 10.83
N GLY A 327 -3.74 3.35 10.66
CA GLY A 327 -2.62 3.99 11.35
C GLY A 327 -1.23 3.56 10.86
N VAL A 328 -1.13 2.67 9.87
CA VAL A 328 0.13 2.05 9.47
C VAL A 328 1.00 3.01 8.64
N ARG A 329 2.28 3.12 9.02
CA ARG A 329 3.36 3.71 8.21
C ARG A 329 4.52 2.71 8.16
N TRP A 330 5.07 2.44 6.97
CA TRP A 330 6.26 1.58 6.84
C TRP A 330 7.52 2.39 7.13
N GLN A 331 8.22 2.04 8.20
CA GLN A 331 9.41 2.77 8.66
C GLN A 331 10.67 1.94 8.44
N THR A 332 10.63 0.66 8.75
CA THR A 332 11.80 -0.23 8.65
C THR A 332 11.98 -0.77 7.25
N ASP A 333 13.22 -1.12 6.89
CA ASP A 333 13.52 -1.71 5.57
C ASP A 333 12.84 -3.08 5.38
N GLY A 334 12.70 -3.86 6.46
CA GLY A 334 11.98 -5.14 6.45
C GLY A 334 10.48 -4.98 6.16
N GLU A 335 9.82 -4.01 6.80
CA GLU A 335 8.42 -3.66 6.50
C GLU A 335 8.23 -3.25 5.05
N LYS A 336 9.13 -2.43 4.51
CA LYS A 336 9.07 -1.95 3.11
C LYS A 336 9.17 -3.12 2.13
N MET A 337 10.10 -4.05 2.35
CA MET A 337 10.24 -5.21 1.47
C MET A 337 9.06 -6.18 1.59
N ARG A 338 8.58 -6.42 2.82
CA ARG A 338 7.39 -7.24 3.07
C ARG A 338 6.15 -6.63 2.40
N ALA A 339 6.01 -5.31 2.45
CA ALA A 339 4.98 -4.59 1.72
C ALA A 339 5.12 -4.81 0.20
N ALA A 340 6.31 -4.63 -0.36
CA ALA A 340 6.55 -4.80 -1.79
C ALA A 340 6.21 -6.23 -2.26
N LEU A 341 6.59 -7.25 -1.50
CA LEU A 341 6.28 -8.64 -1.82
C LEU A 341 4.79 -9.00 -1.63
N SER A 342 4.08 -8.30 -0.75
CA SER A 342 2.67 -8.55 -0.46
C SER A 342 1.69 -7.85 -1.42
N LEU A 343 2.14 -6.86 -2.21
CA LEU A 343 1.28 -6.23 -3.24
C LEU A 343 0.77 -7.27 -4.24
N THR A 344 -0.55 -7.45 -4.30
CA THR A 344 -1.20 -8.43 -5.18
C THR A 344 -2.63 -7.99 -5.51
N SER A 345 -3.08 -8.30 -6.73
CA SER A 345 -4.49 -8.15 -7.11
C SER A 345 -5.35 -9.36 -6.75
N LYS A 346 -4.73 -10.51 -6.45
CA LYS A 346 -5.44 -11.73 -6.08
C LYS A 346 -5.96 -11.60 -4.64
N GLY A 347 -7.29 -11.57 -4.47
CA GLY A 347 -7.93 -11.41 -3.16
C GLY A 347 -7.78 -10.00 -2.58
N TYR A 348 -7.49 -9.01 -3.43
CA TYR A 348 -7.36 -7.62 -2.98
C TYR A 348 -8.71 -7.04 -2.61
N HIS A 349 -8.78 -6.44 -1.43
CA HIS A 349 -9.90 -5.65 -0.96
C HIS A 349 -9.40 -4.32 -0.41
N ALA A 350 -9.90 -3.22 -0.95
CA ALA A 350 -9.51 -1.89 -0.52
C ALA A 350 -10.13 -1.58 0.85
N ARG A 351 -9.37 -0.95 1.75
CA ARG A 351 -9.91 -0.48 3.02
C ARG A 351 -10.55 0.90 2.87
N PRO A 352 -11.55 1.24 3.71
CA PRO A 352 -12.14 2.57 3.71
C PRO A 352 -11.12 3.68 3.90
N TYR A 353 -11.29 4.77 3.16
CA TYR A 353 -10.39 5.90 3.27
C TYR A 353 -10.69 6.67 4.55
N ARG A 354 -9.65 7.07 5.28
CA ARG A 354 -9.80 7.92 6.45
C ARG A 354 -10.03 9.36 6.00
N ARG A 355 -11.15 9.97 6.39
CA ARG A 355 -11.42 11.38 6.13
C ARG A 355 -10.87 12.26 7.24
N PHE A 356 -10.25 13.36 6.86
CA PHE A 356 -10.00 14.49 7.75
C PHE A 356 -10.28 15.82 7.04
N LEU A 357 -10.43 16.85 7.87
CA LEU A 357 -10.74 18.21 7.44
C LEU A 357 -9.47 19.04 7.49
N LEU A 358 -9.11 19.63 6.36
CA LEU A 358 -7.96 20.54 6.24
C LEU A 358 -8.48 21.95 5.97
N GLN A 359 -8.07 22.93 6.78
CA GLN A 359 -8.33 24.33 6.49
C GLN A 359 -7.40 24.82 5.38
N ASP A 360 -7.97 25.26 4.26
CA ASP A 360 -7.30 25.94 3.16
C ASP A 360 -7.85 27.37 3.03
N GLY A 361 -7.25 28.29 3.80
CA GLY A 361 -7.81 29.63 3.99
C GLY A 361 -9.15 29.58 4.71
N ASP A 362 -10.17 30.24 4.15
CA ASP A 362 -11.54 30.26 4.71
C ASP A 362 -12.37 29.04 4.27
N LYS A 363 -11.79 28.09 3.51
CA LYS A 363 -12.49 26.91 3.01
C LYS A 363 -11.99 25.65 3.67
N GLU A 364 -12.92 24.81 4.10
CA GLU A 364 -12.64 23.48 4.58
C GLU A 364 -12.53 22.51 3.39
N ARG A 365 -11.38 21.85 3.25
CA ARG A 365 -11.18 20.76 2.28
C ARG A 365 -11.32 19.42 2.98
N ARG A 366 -12.13 18.54 2.40
CA ARG A 366 -12.25 17.14 2.82
C ARG A 366 -11.22 16.32 2.08
N ILE A 367 -10.28 15.73 2.81
CA ILE A 367 -9.25 14.85 2.24
C ILE A 367 -9.56 13.44 2.70
N ASN A 368 -9.61 12.48 1.77
CA ASN A 368 -9.75 11.06 2.12
C ASN A 368 -8.45 10.34 1.81
N VAL A 369 -7.85 9.73 2.84
CA VAL A 369 -6.53 9.14 2.76
C VAL A 369 -6.61 7.61 2.84
N PRO A 370 -6.10 6.89 1.81
CA PRO A 370 -6.04 5.43 1.83
C PRO A 370 -5.00 4.90 2.82
N THR A 371 -5.04 3.60 3.10
CA THR A 371 -3.97 2.91 3.87
C THR A 371 -2.66 2.89 3.10
N ALA A 372 -1.53 2.66 3.78
CA ALA A 372 -0.22 2.57 3.11
C ALA A 372 -0.23 1.51 1.99
N TYR A 373 -0.86 0.36 2.24
CA TYR A 373 -1.03 -0.71 1.25
C TYR A 373 -1.86 -0.25 0.05
N ASP A 374 -3.00 0.42 0.29
CA ASP A 374 -3.87 0.92 -0.78
C ASP A 374 -3.20 2.04 -1.60
N LYS A 375 -2.43 2.93 -0.95
CA LYS A 375 -1.61 3.92 -1.66
C LYS A 375 -0.59 3.26 -2.58
N ALA A 376 0.07 2.19 -2.11
CA ALA A 376 1.05 1.46 -2.90
C ALA A 376 0.38 0.70 -4.06
N MET A 377 -0.79 0.11 -3.84
CA MET A 377 -1.62 -0.48 -4.91
C MET A 377 -2.03 0.57 -5.94
N GLN A 378 -2.49 1.75 -5.52
CA GLN A 378 -2.81 2.85 -6.43
C GLN A 378 -1.58 3.34 -7.22
N ALA A 379 -0.42 3.48 -6.58
CA ALA A 379 0.83 3.86 -7.25
C ALA A 379 1.26 2.79 -8.28
N LEU A 380 1.19 1.51 -7.91
CA LEU A 380 1.50 0.38 -8.78
C LEU A 380 0.60 0.37 -10.03
N TYR A 381 -0.70 0.57 -9.86
CA TYR A 381 -1.63 0.64 -10.98
C TYR A 381 -1.49 1.95 -11.78
N ALA A 382 -1.14 3.06 -11.14
CA ALA A 382 -0.80 4.31 -11.82
C ALA A 382 0.40 4.13 -12.76
N PHE A 383 1.44 3.39 -12.35
CA PHE A 383 2.57 3.08 -13.24
C PHE A 383 2.16 2.32 -14.50
N SER A 384 1.13 1.48 -14.40
CA SER A 384 0.58 0.71 -15.53
C SER A 384 -0.37 1.50 -16.42
N LEU A 385 -1.09 2.47 -15.84
CA LEU A 385 -2.13 3.23 -16.53
C LEU A 385 -1.60 4.51 -17.17
N ASP A 386 -0.64 5.20 -16.54
CA ASP A 386 -0.10 6.48 -17.01
C ASP A 386 0.45 6.44 -18.45
N PRO A 387 1.20 5.41 -18.89
CA PRO A 387 1.66 5.33 -20.29
C PRO A 387 0.52 5.15 -21.29
N VAL A 388 -0.55 4.46 -20.89
CA VAL A 388 -1.74 4.22 -21.71
C VAL A 388 -2.56 5.51 -21.82
N ALA A 389 -2.80 6.17 -20.68
CA ALA A 389 -3.50 7.45 -20.60
C ALA A 389 -2.81 8.49 -21.48
N GLU A 390 -1.49 8.56 -21.43
CA GLU A 390 -0.71 9.49 -22.24
C GLU A 390 -0.81 9.22 -23.75
N SER A 391 -0.96 7.96 -24.16
CA SER A 391 -1.14 7.58 -25.56
C SER A 391 -2.51 7.95 -26.13
N THR A 392 -3.54 8.05 -25.27
CA THR A 392 -4.92 8.40 -25.67
C THR A 392 -5.31 9.84 -25.37
N ALA A 393 -4.50 10.57 -24.63
CA ALA A 393 -4.87 11.88 -24.10
C ALA A 393 -4.93 12.98 -25.18
N ASP A 394 -5.79 13.97 -24.96
CA ASP A 394 -5.90 15.14 -25.84
C ASP A 394 -4.58 15.92 -25.86
N LYS A 395 -4.16 16.40 -27.04
CA LYS A 395 -2.83 17.03 -27.21
C LYS A 395 -2.67 18.33 -26.41
N LYS A 396 -3.76 19.08 -26.24
CA LYS A 396 -3.81 20.35 -25.50
C LYS A 396 -4.45 20.21 -24.11
N SER A 397 -4.26 19.05 -23.48
CA SER A 397 -4.49 18.82 -22.06
C SER A 397 -3.16 18.84 -21.29
N PHE A 398 -3.03 19.67 -20.24
CA PHE A 398 -1.73 19.94 -19.63
C PHE A 398 -1.59 19.53 -18.16
N ALA A 399 -2.67 19.50 -17.39
CA ALA A 399 -2.60 19.24 -15.95
C ALA A 399 -2.24 17.78 -15.64
N PHE A 400 -1.47 17.58 -14.57
CA PHE A 400 -1.11 16.25 -14.03
C PHE A 400 -0.45 15.30 -15.05
N ARG A 401 0.20 15.82 -16.09
CA ARG A 401 0.86 15.04 -17.13
C ARG A 401 2.36 15.28 -17.15
N LYS A 402 3.14 14.21 -17.35
CA LYS A 402 4.61 14.28 -17.35
C LYS A 402 5.11 15.25 -18.42
N GLY A 403 6.01 16.15 -18.03
CA GLY A 403 6.60 17.13 -18.92
C GLY A 403 5.65 18.24 -19.39
N ARG A 404 4.41 18.32 -18.90
CA ARG A 404 3.49 19.43 -19.21
C ARG A 404 3.35 20.37 -18.03
N SER A 405 3.11 21.64 -18.30
CA SER A 405 2.99 22.69 -17.30
C SER A 405 1.87 23.66 -17.63
N ILE A 406 1.46 24.42 -16.62
CA ILE A 406 0.48 25.50 -16.79
C ILE A 406 0.95 26.59 -17.77
N TYR A 407 2.26 26.78 -17.88
CA TYR A 407 2.85 27.73 -18.81
C TYR A 407 2.74 27.26 -20.26
N ASP A 408 2.73 25.95 -20.50
CA ASP A 408 2.47 25.39 -21.83
C ASP A 408 1.03 25.66 -22.27
N ALA A 409 0.06 25.54 -21.35
CA ALA A 409 -1.33 25.91 -21.60
C ALA A 409 -1.46 27.41 -21.95
N HIS A 410 -0.83 28.28 -21.14
CA HIS A 410 -0.79 29.71 -21.40
C HIS A 410 -0.20 30.03 -22.79
N ALA A 411 0.98 29.50 -23.11
CA ALA A 411 1.65 29.77 -24.37
C ALA A 411 0.90 29.21 -25.60
N CYS A 412 0.24 28.05 -25.46
CA CYS A 412 -0.62 27.52 -26.52
C CYS A 412 -1.84 28.41 -26.75
N LEU A 413 -2.45 28.91 -25.68
CA LEU A 413 -3.59 29.81 -25.78
C LEU A 413 -3.22 31.17 -26.39
N CYS A 414 -2.08 31.76 -26.01
CA CYS A 414 -1.61 33.01 -26.64
C CYS A 414 -1.46 32.83 -28.16
N ARG A 415 -0.78 31.75 -28.59
CA ARG A 415 -0.63 31.43 -30.02
C ARG A 415 -1.95 31.22 -30.75
N ALA A 416 -2.97 30.67 -30.07
CA ALA A 416 -4.28 30.48 -30.66
C ALA A 416 -5.05 31.80 -30.82
N LEU A 417 -4.75 32.82 -30.00
CA LEU A 417 -5.46 34.10 -29.95
C LEU A 417 -4.72 35.26 -30.62
N GLU A 418 -3.48 35.04 -31.05
CA GLU A 418 -2.61 35.99 -31.75
C GLU A 418 -2.58 35.72 -33.27
N GLY A 419 -2.29 36.76 -34.05
CA GLY A 419 -2.10 36.66 -35.50
C GLY A 419 -3.34 36.99 -36.34
N THR A 420 -3.15 36.99 -37.66
CA THR A 420 -4.19 37.30 -38.64
C THR A 420 -5.23 36.18 -38.69
N GLY A 421 -6.51 36.54 -38.54
CA GLY A 421 -7.58 35.57 -38.45
C GLY A 421 -7.58 34.79 -37.14
N ALA A 422 -7.13 35.36 -36.02
CA ALA A 422 -7.35 34.76 -34.71
C ALA A 422 -8.85 34.79 -34.33
N PRO A 423 -9.38 33.76 -33.64
CA PRO A 423 -10.77 33.70 -33.21
C PRO A 423 -11.14 34.89 -32.32
N GLU A 424 -12.41 35.30 -32.41
CA GLU A 424 -12.95 36.47 -31.69
C GLU A 424 -13.68 36.11 -30.41
N TRP A 425 -14.16 34.86 -30.32
CA TRP A 425 -14.99 34.36 -29.23
C TRP A 425 -14.29 33.21 -28.52
N ILE A 426 -14.57 33.06 -27.23
CA ILE A 426 -14.16 31.91 -26.43
C ILE A 426 -15.35 31.40 -25.62
N VAL A 427 -15.32 30.10 -25.33
CA VAL A 427 -16.12 29.44 -24.29
C VAL A 427 -15.17 29.13 -23.14
N ARG A 428 -15.40 29.76 -21.99
CA ARG A 428 -14.73 29.40 -20.74
C ARG A 428 -15.63 28.45 -19.99
N ALA A 429 -15.16 27.23 -19.75
CA ALA A 429 -15.92 26.18 -19.08
C ALA A 429 -15.18 25.63 -17.86
N ASP A 430 -15.96 25.20 -16.86
CA ASP A 430 -15.50 24.58 -15.61
C ASP A 430 -16.50 23.51 -15.22
N VAL A 431 -16.01 22.40 -14.67
CA VAL A 431 -16.86 21.27 -14.30
C VAL A 431 -17.20 21.35 -12.83
N ARG A 432 -18.49 21.29 -12.51
CA ARG A 432 -18.96 21.34 -11.11
C ARG A 432 -18.54 20.07 -10.38
N ALA A 433 -17.76 20.23 -9.31
CA ALA A 433 -17.35 19.15 -8.41
C ALA A 433 -16.88 17.90 -9.18
N CYS A 434 -15.94 18.10 -10.12
CA CYS A 434 -15.55 17.11 -11.13
C CYS A 434 -15.27 15.73 -10.54
N TYR A 435 -14.41 15.66 -9.52
CA TYR A 435 -14.04 14.36 -8.92
C TYR A 435 -15.18 13.76 -8.12
N ASP A 436 -16.00 14.57 -7.43
CA ASP A 436 -17.07 14.07 -6.56
C ASP A 436 -18.30 13.59 -7.36
N SER A 437 -18.45 14.03 -8.61
CA SER A 437 -19.63 13.75 -9.45
C SER A 437 -19.40 12.70 -10.53
N LEU A 438 -18.15 12.27 -10.75
CA LEU A 438 -17.77 11.41 -11.86
C LEU A 438 -18.45 10.03 -11.77
N SER A 439 -19.02 9.54 -12.88
CA SER A 439 -19.69 8.24 -12.91
C SER A 439 -18.70 7.08 -12.75
N GLN A 440 -18.84 6.32 -11.65
CA GLN A 440 -18.03 5.13 -11.41
C GLN A 440 -18.31 4.03 -12.44
N GLU A 441 -19.55 3.90 -12.91
CA GLU A 441 -19.93 2.95 -13.96
C GLU A 441 -19.22 3.28 -15.28
N TRP A 442 -19.17 4.56 -15.65
CA TRP A 442 -18.46 5.01 -16.83
C TRP A 442 -16.96 4.69 -16.72
N LEU A 443 -16.34 4.95 -15.57
CA LEU A 443 -14.94 4.62 -15.32
C LEU A 443 -14.66 3.11 -15.44
N LEU A 444 -15.49 2.26 -14.85
CA LEU A 444 -15.34 0.81 -14.91
C LEU A 444 -15.49 0.26 -16.34
N ALA A 445 -16.31 0.92 -17.18
CA ALA A 445 -16.51 0.53 -18.56
C ALA A 445 -15.34 0.96 -19.47
N HIS A 446 -14.80 2.18 -19.28
CA HIS A 446 -13.90 2.83 -20.25
C HIS A 446 -12.43 2.88 -19.85
N ILE A 447 -12.08 2.72 -18.56
CA ILE A 447 -10.67 2.78 -18.14
C ILE A 447 -9.98 1.43 -18.41
N PRO A 448 -8.90 1.39 -19.20
CA PRO A 448 -8.20 0.16 -19.57
C PRO A 448 -7.26 -0.28 -18.44
N MET A 449 -7.84 -0.82 -17.36
CA MET A 449 -7.12 -1.45 -16.25
C MET A 449 -7.90 -2.64 -15.70
N ASP A 450 -7.34 -3.32 -14.68
CA ASP A 450 -8.05 -4.40 -13.99
C ASP A 450 -9.34 -3.88 -13.34
N ARG A 451 -10.49 -4.26 -13.93
CA ARG A 451 -11.82 -3.83 -13.48
C ARG A 451 -12.13 -4.24 -12.04
N LYS A 452 -11.59 -5.37 -11.56
CA LYS A 452 -11.83 -5.81 -10.17
C LYS A 452 -11.13 -4.85 -9.22
N VAL A 453 -9.85 -4.56 -9.47
CA VAL A 453 -9.08 -3.64 -8.63
C VAL A 453 -9.59 -2.21 -8.70
N LEU A 454 -9.96 -1.72 -9.90
CA LEU A 454 -10.56 -0.39 -10.03
C LEU A 454 -11.86 -0.28 -9.21
N ARG A 455 -12.70 -1.32 -9.23
CA ARG A 455 -13.93 -1.35 -8.43
C ARG A 455 -13.64 -1.25 -6.94
N GLU A 456 -12.63 -1.97 -6.44
CA GLU A 456 -12.21 -1.88 -5.03
C GLU A 456 -11.80 -0.44 -4.67
N PHE A 457 -10.99 0.22 -5.50
CA PHE A 457 -10.59 1.62 -5.24
C PHE A 457 -11.75 2.62 -5.23
N LEU A 458 -12.76 2.40 -6.08
CA LEU A 458 -13.93 3.28 -6.20
C LEU A 458 -14.94 3.04 -5.06
N LYS A 459 -15.12 1.77 -4.66
CA LYS A 459 -16.11 1.36 -3.65
C LYS A 459 -15.57 1.23 -2.23
N ALA A 460 -14.30 1.58 -1.99
CA ALA A 460 -13.66 1.49 -0.67
C ALA A 460 -14.45 2.18 0.45
N GLY A 461 -15.24 3.21 0.13
CA GLY A 461 -15.97 3.99 1.14
C GLY A 461 -15.05 4.98 1.86
N VAL A 462 -15.63 5.74 2.78
CA VAL A 462 -14.93 6.74 3.59
C VAL A 462 -15.35 6.61 5.04
N ALA A 463 -14.38 6.53 5.94
CA ALA A 463 -14.60 6.52 7.37
C ALA A 463 -14.34 7.89 8.00
N PHE A 464 -15.29 8.37 8.81
CA PHE A 464 -15.22 9.66 9.51
C PHE A 464 -15.97 9.60 10.84
N GLY A 465 -15.37 10.07 11.93
CA GLY A 465 -16.03 10.12 13.24
C GLY A 465 -16.46 8.77 13.81
N GLY A 466 -15.81 7.66 13.40
CA GLY A 466 -16.19 6.30 13.80
C GLY A 466 -17.27 5.66 12.92
N GLU A 467 -17.80 6.38 11.93
CA GLU A 467 -18.83 5.87 11.01
C GLU A 467 -18.25 5.62 9.60
N LEU A 468 -18.80 4.62 8.91
CA LEU A 468 -18.46 4.27 7.53
C LEU A 468 -19.52 4.81 6.56
N PHE A 469 -19.08 5.61 5.60
CA PHE A 469 -19.90 6.20 4.55
C PHE A 469 -19.59 5.53 3.21
N PRO A 470 -20.56 4.89 2.55
CA PRO A 470 -20.36 4.31 1.22
C PRO A 470 -20.13 5.41 0.17
N THR A 471 -19.37 5.08 -0.87
CA THR A 471 -19.10 5.99 -2.00
C THR A 471 -19.73 5.42 -3.27
N GLU A 472 -20.88 5.95 -3.68
CA GLU A 472 -21.61 5.50 -4.87
C GLU A 472 -21.23 6.27 -6.15
N VAL A 473 -20.70 7.49 -6.00
CA VAL A 473 -20.30 8.37 -7.11
C VAL A 473 -18.96 9.05 -6.80
N GLY A 474 -18.25 9.40 -7.86
CA GLY A 474 -16.99 10.13 -7.79
C GLY A 474 -15.76 9.27 -7.52
N ILE A 475 -14.62 9.96 -7.47
CA ILE A 475 -13.29 9.43 -7.16
C ILE A 475 -12.70 10.21 -5.98
N SER A 476 -11.90 9.54 -5.16
CA SER A 476 -11.32 10.21 -4.00
C SER A 476 -10.25 11.24 -4.38
N GLN A 477 -10.30 12.40 -3.74
CA GLN A 477 -9.27 13.43 -3.84
C GLN A 477 -8.04 13.01 -3.02
N GLY A 478 -6.83 13.13 -3.60
CA GLY A 478 -5.56 12.84 -2.90
C GLY A 478 -4.94 11.47 -3.16
N ALA A 479 -5.56 10.64 -4.01
CA ALA A 479 -5.01 9.36 -4.47
C ALA A 479 -4.16 9.54 -5.74
N SER A 480 -3.02 8.84 -5.84
CA SER A 480 -2.08 8.95 -6.98
C SER A 480 -2.71 8.57 -8.33
N LEU A 481 -3.76 7.75 -8.31
CA LEU A 481 -4.48 7.30 -9.50
C LEU A 481 -5.54 8.31 -9.97
N SER A 482 -6.12 9.11 -9.06
CA SER A 482 -7.27 9.98 -9.35
C SER A 482 -7.02 11.02 -10.45
N PRO A 483 -5.87 11.72 -10.49
CA PRO A 483 -5.59 12.64 -11.59
C PRO A 483 -5.54 11.99 -12.97
N ILE A 484 -5.09 10.74 -13.05
CA ILE A 484 -5.06 9.97 -14.31
C ILE A 484 -6.49 9.65 -14.73
N LEU A 485 -7.32 9.14 -13.82
CA LEU A 485 -8.73 8.83 -14.08
C LEU A 485 -9.52 10.07 -14.50
N GLY A 486 -9.35 11.19 -13.80
CA GLY A 486 -10.01 12.45 -14.12
C GLY A 486 -9.61 12.98 -15.49
N ASN A 487 -8.33 12.88 -15.87
CA ASN A 487 -7.89 13.26 -17.21
C ASN A 487 -8.47 12.34 -18.29
N MET A 488 -8.38 11.02 -18.11
CA MET A 488 -8.91 10.05 -19.07
C MET A 488 -10.42 10.19 -19.25
N ALA A 489 -11.15 10.57 -18.20
CA ALA A 489 -12.57 10.86 -18.31
C ALA A 489 -12.86 12.06 -19.22
N LEU A 490 -12.01 13.08 -19.21
CA LEU A 490 -12.19 14.29 -20.01
C LEU A 490 -11.48 14.23 -21.38
N ASP A 491 -10.61 13.26 -21.60
CA ASP A 491 -9.93 13.04 -22.88
C ASP A 491 -10.91 12.51 -23.96
N GLY A 492 -10.60 12.81 -25.22
CA GLY A 492 -11.50 12.57 -26.35
C GLY A 492 -12.49 13.71 -26.59
N LEU A 493 -12.52 14.73 -25.73
CA LEU A 493 -13.35 15.91 -25.92
C LEU A 493 -12.97 16.67 -27.19
N GLN A 494 -11.67 16.80 -27.45
CA GLN A 494 -11.19 17.48 -28.66
C GLN A 494 -11.69 16.78 -29.93
N ALA A 495 -11.57 15.45 -29.99
CA ALA A 495 -12.05 14.67 -31.12
C ALA A 495 -13.57 14.79 -31.28
N TYR A 496 -14.31 14.67 -30.18
CA TYR A 496 -15.77 14.81 -30.17
C TYR A 496 -16.23 16.18 -30.69
N LEU A 497 -15.62 17.28 -30.23
CA LEU A 497 -15.95 18.62 -30.73
C LEU A 497 -15.70 18.74 -32.24
N TYR A 498 -14.59 18.22 -32.75
CA TYR A 498 -14.27 18.31 -34.17
C TYR A 498 -15.19 17.49 -35.06
N GLU A 499 -15.55 16.27 -34.64
CA GLU A 499 -16.49 15.42 -35.36
C GLU A 499 -17.86 16.11 -35.51
N GLN A 500 -18.31 16.82 -34.47
CA GLN A 500 -19.63 17.47 -34.46
C GLN A 500 -19.63 18.86 -35.14
N LEU A 501 -18.57 19.65 -34.99
CA LEU A 501 -18.46 20.99 -35.61
C LEU A 501 -18.12 20.93 -37.11
N TYR A 502 -17.51 19.83 -37.55
CA TYR A 502 -16.98 19.65 -38.91
C TYR A 502 -17.33 18.27 -39.52
N PRO A 503 -18.62 17.85 -39.54
CA PRO A 503 -18.99 16.45 -39.81
C PRO A 503 -18.68 15.94 -41.22
N ASN A 504 -18.30 16.81 -42.16
CA ASN A 504 -17.94 16.42 -43.54
C ASN A 504 -16.86 17.34 -44.15
N ARG A 505 -16.02 17.96 -43.31
CA ARG A 505 -14.97 18.88 -43.77
C ARG A 505 -13.73 18.80 -42.89
N SER A 506 -12.60 19.23 -43.42
CA SER A 506 -11.37 19.34 -42.63
C SER A 506 -11.60 20.26 -41.42
N PRO A 507 -11.17 19.88 -40.20
CA PRO A 507 -11.34 20.70 -39.01
C PRO A 507 -10.67 22.07 -39.17
N ASP A 508 -11.39 23.16 -38.86
CA ASP A 508 -10.78 24.47 -38.62
C ASP A 508 -10.20 24.46 -37.21
N TYR A 509 -8.89 24.21 -37.11
CA TYR A 509 -8.17 24.19 -35.83
C TYR A 509 -8.19 25.52 -35.07
N GLY A 510 -8.65 26.64 -35.67
CA GLY A 510 -8.84 27.92 -34.97
C GLY A 510 -10.26 28.10 -34.41
N GLY A 511 -11.25 27.34 -34.88
CA GLY A 511 -12.63 27.32 -34.38
C GLY A 511 -12.93 26.00 -33.67
N GLY A 512 -12.98 26.01 -32.34
CA GLY A 512 -13.11 24.81 -31.52
C GLY A 512 -11.79 24.32 -30.92
N ASP A 513 -10.76 25.17 -30.88
CA ASP A 513 -9.46 24.80 -30.32
C ASP A 513 -9.53 24.67 -28.80
N LEU A 514 -9.39 23.45 -28.29
CA LEU A 514 -9.43 23.16 -26.86
C LEU A 514 -8.07 23.44 -26.20
N THR A 515 -8.06 24.22 -25.12
CA THR A 515 -6.97 24.31 -24.15
C THR A 515 -7.50 23.93 -22.78
N ARG A 516 -7.00 22.81 -22.21
CA ARG A 516 -7.51 22.21 -20.97
C ARG A 516 -6.43 22.09 -19.90
N PHE A 517 -6.73 22.54 -18.69
CA PHE A 517 -5.92 22.30 -17.50
C PHE A 517 -6.81 21.65 -16.43
N ALA A 518 -6.80 20.31 -16.40
CA ALA A 518 -7.73 19.50 -15.61
C ALA A 518 -9.19 19.74 -16.04
N ASP A 519 -10.01 20.32 -15.17
CA ASP A 519 -11.41 20.67 -15.39
C ASP A 519 -11.63 22.10 -15.92
N ASP A 520 -10.63 22.98 -15.77
CA ASP A 520 -10.64 24.33 -16.35
C ASP A 520 -10.36 24.27 -17.87
N MET A 521 -11.29 24.76 -18.69
CA MET A 521 -11.23 24.67 -20.15
C MET A 521 -11.47 26.02 -20.83
N ILE A 522 -10.72 26.27 -21.91
CA ILE A 522 -10.97 27.34 -22.88
C ILE A 522 -11.11 26.70 -24.25
N ILE A 523 -12.18 27.02 -24.96
CA ILE A 523 -12.40 26.60 -26.34
C ILE A 523 -12.63 27.84 -27.20
N THR A 524 -11.86 27.99 -28.28
CA THR A 524 -12.00 29.12 -29.19
C THR A 524 -13.22 28.97 -30.11
N ALA A 525 -13.77 30.08 -30.58
CA ALA A 525 -14.87 30.10 -31.54
C ALA A 525 -14.74 31.29 -32.51
N ARG A 526 -15.15 31.07 -33.76
CA ARG A 526 -15.19 32.10 -34.81
C ARG A 526 -16.36 33.05 -34.65
N SER A 527 -17.48 32.55 -34.13
CA SER A 527 -18.71 33.32 -33.95
C SER A 527 -19.38 32.98 -32.64
N ARG A 528 -20.28 33.85 -32.18
CA ARG A 528 -21.10 33.61 -31.00
C ARG A 528 -21.96 32.34 -31.14
N ALA A 529 -22.59 32.15 -32.30
CA ALA A 529 -23.40 30.97 -32.57
C ALA A 529 -22.58 29.67 -32.48
N GLN A 530 -21.32 29.69 -32.95
CA GLN A 530 -20.42 28.54 -32.78
C GLN A 530 -20.06 28.33 -31.31
N ALA A 531 -19.86 29.39 -30.53
CA ALA A 531 -19.59 29.30 -29.10
C ALA A 531 -20.79 28.71 -28.33
N GLU A 532 -22.01 29.08 -28.69
CA GLU A 532 -23.25 28.53 -28.12
C GLU A 532 -23.38 27.03 -28.46
N LEU A 533 -23.12 26.63 -29.71
CA LEU A 533 -23.08 25.22 -30.11
C LEU A 533 -22.00 24.43 -29.35
N ILE A 534 -20.78 24.98 -29.19
CA ILE A 534 -19.71 24.33 -28.41
C ILE A 534 -20.16 24.07 -26.97
N LEU A 535 -20.89 25.01 -26.38
CA LEU A 535 -21.39 24.90 -25.01
C LEU A 535 -22.43 23.77 -24.88
N GLU A 536 -23.32 23.62 -25.85
CA GLU A 536 -24.27 22.49 -25.91
C GLU A 536 -23.55 21.14 -26.06
N LEU A 537 -22.55 21.06 -26.95
CA LEU A 537 -21.75 19.86 -27.16
C LEU A 537 -20.94 19.48 -25.90
N LEU A 538 -20.39 20.48 -25.19
CA LEU A 538 -19.74 20.27 -23.90
C LEU A 538 -20.68 19.64 -22.88
N GLU A 539 -21.90 20.15 -22.77
CA GLU A 539 -22.89 19.62 -21.84
C GLU A 539 -23.23 18.17 -22.15
N GLN A 540 -23.43 17.83 -23.42
CA GLN A 540 -23.69 16.46 -23.87
C GLN A 540 -22.51 15.52 -23.55
N PHE A 541 -21.29 15.94 -23.85
CA PHE A 541 -20.08 15.15 -23.59
C PHE A 541 -19.90 14.87 -22.09
N LEU A 542 -20.11 15.89 -21.25
CA LEU A 542 -19.99 15.78 -19.80
C LEU A 542 -21.12 14.93 -19.19
N ALA A 543 -22.35 15.09 -19.67
CA ALA A 543 -23.51 14.35 -19.18
C ALA A 543 -23.33 12.82 -19.32
N ALA A 544 -22.76 12.36 -20.44
CA ALA A 544 -22.44 10.94 -20.65
C ALA A 544 -21.47 10.35 -19.60
N ARG A 545 -20.73 11.20 -18.88
CA ARG A 545 -19.76 10.84 -17.82
C ARG A 545 -20.28 11.13 -16.42
N GLY A 546 -21.53 11.57 -16.28
CA GLY A 546 -22.13 12.00 -15.01
C GLY A 546 -21.70 13.40 -14.56
N LEU A 547 -21.03 14.17 -15.42
CA LEU A 547 -20.51 15.49 -15.10
C LEU A 547 -21.46 16.60 -15.56
N LYS A 548 -21.36 17.77 -14.91
CA LYS A 548 -22.14 18.97 -15.24
C LYS A 548 -21.26 20.21 -15.27
N LEU A 549 -21.63 21.17 -16.11
CA LEU A 549 -20.99 22.48 -16.15
C LEU A 549 -21.26 23.26 -14.86
N ASN A 550 -20.28 24.06 -14.46
CA ASN A 550 -20.39 25.02 -13.38
C ASN A 550 -20.79 26.38 -13.95
N TRP A 551 -22.08 26.67 -13.95
CA TRP A 551 -22.65 27.89 -14.53
C TRP A 551 -22.21 29.18 -13.85
N ASP A 552 -21.77 29.13 -12.58
CA ASP A 552 -21.25 30.32 -11.88
C ASP A 552 -19.93 30.82 -12.48
N LYS A 553 -19.22 29.94 -13.16
CA LYS A 553 -17.93 30.26 -13.77
C LYS A 553 -17.93 30.06 -15.28
N THR A 554 -18.88 29.34 -15.85
CA THR A 554 -18.94 29.02 -17.28
C THR A 554 -19.63 30.14 -18.04
N TYR A 555 -18.98 30.68 -19.08
CA TYR A 555 -19.53 31.77 -19.88
C TYR A 555 -18.88 31.87 -21.27
N ILE A 556 -19.56 32.59 -22.16
CA ILE A 556 -19.06 32.97 -23.48
C ILE A 556 -18.57 34.42 -23.41
N SER A 557 -17.39 34.70 -23.95
CA SER A 557 -16.85 36.07 -23.99
C SER A 557 -16.20 36.37 -25.34
N LYS A 558 -16.23 37.65 -25.74
CA LYS A 558 -15.35 38.15 -26.79
C LYS A 558 -13.95 38.37 -26.23
N VAL A 559 -12.93 38.00 -26.99
CA VAL A 559 -11.52 38.21 -26.59
C VAL A 559 -11.22 39.71 -26.37
N SER A 560 -11.90 40.62 -27.06
CA SER A 560 -11.76 42.08 -26.88
C SER A 560 -12.39 42.62 -25.59
N MET A 561 -13.42 41.94 -25.06
CA MET A 561 -13.99 42.25 -23.74
C MET A 561 -13.11 41.69 -22.61
N GLY A 562 -12.35 40.65 -22.93
CA GLY A 562 -11.41 39.98 -22.05
C GLY A 562 -12.04 38.85 -21.23
N PHE A 563 -11.18 38.00 -20.68
CA PHE A 563 -11.58 36.86 -19.86
C PHE A 563 -10.44 36.43 -18.92
N GLU A 564 -10.80 35.75 -17.83
CA GLU A 564 -9.83 35.18 -16.89
C GLU A 564 -9.66 33.67 -17.12
N PHE A 565 -8.42 33.22 -17.19
CA PHE A 565 -8.06 31.80 -17.23
C PHE A 565 -6.76 31.56 -16.45
N LEU A 566 -6.77 30.61 -15.52
CA LEU A 566 -5.59 30.23 -14.74
C LEU A 566 -4.88 31.43 -14.07
N SER A 567 -5.67 32.28 -13.38
CA SER A 567 -5.21 33.50 -12.69
C SER A 567 -4.58 34.56 -13.60
N ARG A 568 -4.85 34.50 -14.91
CA ARG A 568 -4.38 35.46 -15.92
C ARG A 568 -5.57 36.08 -16.63
N TRP A 569 -5.49 37.37 -16.87
CA TRP A 569 -6.45 38.14 -17.64
C TRP A 569 -5.96 38.27 -19.08
N TYR A 570 -6.76 37.83 -20.04
CA TYR A 570 -6.48 37.88 -21.47
C TYR A 570 -7.42 38.90 -22.11
N ARG A 571 -6.89 39.82 -22.91
CA ARG A 571 -7.70 40.77 -23.66
C ARG A 571 -7.01 41.21 -24.95
N ARG A 572 -7.78 41.33 -26.03
CA ARG A 572 -7.27 41.94 -27.27
C ARG A 572 -7.47 43.46 -27.22
N GLU A 573 -6.38 44.20 -27.28
CA GLU A 573 -6.32 45.67 -27.30
C GLU A 573 -5.55 46.11 -28.55
N ASP A 574 -6.13 46.96 -29.39
CA ASP A 574 -5.51 47.46 -30.63
C ASP A 574 -4.88 46.36 -31.51
N SER A 575 -5.58 45.23 -31.65
CA SER A 575 -5.14 44.02 -32.40
C SER A 575 -3.98 43.24 -31.77
N VAL A 576 -3.52 43.62 -30.59
CA VAL A 576 -2.49 42.90 -29.80
C VAL A 576 -3.17 42.16 -28.64
N LEU A 577 -2.74 40.93 -28.38
CA LEU A 577 -3.18 40.21 -27.19
C LEU A 577 -2.36 40.68 -25.97
N VAL A 578 -3.02 41.31 -25.02
CA VAL A 578 -2.45 41.69 -23.73
C VAL A 578 -2.83 40.62 -22.71
N VAL A 579 -1.82 40.04 -22.04
CA VAL A 579 -2.02 39.06 -20.97
C VAL A 579 -1.32 39.52 -19.72
N ARG A 580 -2.07 39.65 -18.62
CA ARG A 580 -1.57 40.15 -17.32
C ARG A 580 -2.09 39.30 -16.16
N PRO A 581 -1.50 39.39 -14.95
CA PRO A 581 -2.11 38.77 -13.75
C PRO A 581 -3.54 39.29 -13.56
N SER A 582 -4.49 38.42 -13.21
CA SER A 582 -5.86 38.87 -12.94
C SER A 582 -5.92 39.72 -11.67
N ASP A 583 -6.79 40.74 -11.65
CA ASP A 583 -6.98 41.57 -10.46
C ASP A 583 -7.38 40.75 -9.23
N GLN A 584 -8.16 39.68 -9.46
CA GLN A 584 -8.55 38.75 -8.41
C GLN A 584 -7.36 37.96 -7.87
N ALA A 585 -6.39 37.58 -8.71
CA ALA A 585 -5.15 36.93 -8.26
C ALA A 585 -4.26 37.88 -7.46
N VAL A 586 -4.13 39.14 -7.92
CA VAL A 586 -3.36 40.19 -7.21
C VAL A 586 -3.97 40.45 -5.83
N LYS A 587 -5.28 40.71 -5.74
CA LYS A 587 -5.97 40.97 -4.46
C LYS A 587 -5.85 39.79 -3.49
N ARG A 588 -6.01 38.56 -3.98
CA ARG A 588 -5.83 37.35 -3.15
C ARG A 588 -4.42 37.27 -2.58
N PHE A 589 -3.41 37.62 -3.37
CA PHE A 589 -2.02 37.61 -2.92
C PHE A 589 -1.74 38.75 -1.92
N GLU A 590 -2.26 39.96 -2.15
CA GLU A 590 -2.19 41.08 -1.20
C GLU A 590 -2.77 40.69 0.17
N ASN A 591 -3.95 40.08 0.19
CA ASN A 591 -4.59 39.62 1.44
C ASN A 591 -3.75 38.54 2.14
N SER A 592 -3.18 37.59 1.38
CA SER A 592 -2.28 36.57 1.94
C SER A 592 -1.00 37.17 2.53
N LEU A 593 -0.45 38.21 1.90
CA LEU A 593 0.70 38.95 2.40
C LEU A 593 0.36 39.78 3.64
N GLU A 594 -0.80 40.44 3.68
CA GLU A 594 -1.25 41.19 4.86
C GLU A 594 -1.37 40.26 6.07
N SER A 595 -2.13 39.17 5.91
CA SER A 595 -2.30 38.16 6.97
C SER A 595 -0.96 37.60 7.44
N PHE A 596 -0.06 37.27 6.50
CA PHE A 596 1.26 36.74 6.82
C PHE A 596 2.17 37.75 7.53
N ILE A 597 2.33 38.97 7.00
CA ILE A 597 3.28 39.97 7.52
C ILE A 597 2.79 40.52 8.87
N LEU A 598 1.50 40.88 8.96
CA LEU A 598 0.93 41.43 10.18
C LEU A 598 0.80 40.36 11.28
N GLY A 599 0.45 39.13 10.90
CA GLY A 599 0.35 37.99 11.81
C GLY A 599 1.70 37.36 12.21
N HIS A 600 2.81 37.70 11.55
CA HIS A 600 4.10 37.06 11.81
C HIS A 600 4.57 37.28 13.26
N LYS A 601 4.98 36.17 13.91
CA LYS A 601 5.67 36.12 15.19
C LYS A 601 7.02 35.44 14.95
N GLY A 602 8.12 36.13 15.23
CA GLY A 602 9.46 35.62 14.94
C GLY A 602 10.49 36.73 14.69
N SER A 603 11.71 36.31 14.34
CA SER A 603 12.80 37.22 14.04
C SER A 603 12.60 37.94 12.70
N GLN A 604 13.26 39.09 12.52
CA GLN A 604 13.28 39.79 11.25
C GLN A 604 13.83 38.92 10.12
N GLN A 605 14.85 38.10 10.41
CA GLN A 605 15.44 37.18 9.43
C GLN A 605 14.40 36.17 8.93
N THR A 606 13.71 35.50 9.86
CA THR A 606 12.69 34.50 9.53
C THR A 606 11.52 35.12 8.76
N LEU A 607 11.13 36.36 9.08
CA LEU A 607 10.16 37.13 8.31
C LEU A 607 10.61 37.31 6.87
N ILE A 608 11.83 37.83 6.65
CA ILE A 608 12.38 38.09 5.31
C ILE A 608 12.46 36.81 4.49
N GLU A 609 12.99 35.72 5.06
CA GLU A 609 13.16 34.45 4.35
C GLU A 609 11.82 33.82 3.93
N ARG A 610 10.83 33.81 4.82
CA ARG A 610 9.48 33.29 4.52
C ARG A 610 8.72 34.20 3.55
N LEU A 611 8.85 35.53 3.68
CA LEU A 611 8.28 36.49 2.75
C LEU A 611 8.86 36.32 1.35
N ASN A 612 10.19 36.22 1.24
CA ASN A 612 10.87 36.01 -0.03
C ASN A 612 10.46 34.70 -0.70
N ARG A 613 10.23 33.63 0.07
CA ARG A 613 9.67 32.38 -0.51
C ARG A 613 8.30 32.61 -1.15
N LYS A 614 7.39 33.33 -0.48
CA LYS A 614 6.08 33.68 -1.04
C LYS A 614 6.19 34.56 -2.29
N LEU A 615 7.00 35.62 -2.22
CA LEU A 615 7.22 36.57 -3.32
C LEU A 615 7.84 35.86 -4.53
N ASN A 616 8.91 35.10 -4.35
CA ASN A 616 9.58 34.40 -5.45
C ASN A 616 8.65 33.38 -6.13
N GLY A 617 7.80 32.69 -5.36
CA GLY A 617 6.80 31.77 -5.92
C GLY A 617 5.80 32.49 -6.82
N TRP A 618 5.20 33.56 -6.32
CA TRP A 618 4.21 34.34 -7.08
C TRP A 618 4.83 35.08 -8.28
N GLY A 619 6.01 35.68 -8.11
CA GLY A 619 6.78 36.31 -9.17
C GLY A 619 7.16 35.32 -10.28
N SER A 620 7.65 34.13 -9.92
CA SER A 620 7.99 33.10 -10.91
C SER A 620 6.77 32.61 -11.70
N TYR A 621 5.59 32.59 -11.07
CA TYR A 621 4.34 32.18 -11.72
C TYR A 621 3.81 33.19 -12.73
N HIS A 622 3.95 34.49 -12.42
CA HIS A 622 3.39 35.57 -13.24
C HIS A 622 4.39 36.23 -14.19
N ARG A 623 5.71 36.01 -14.06
CA ARG A 623 6.73 36.63 -14.94
C ARG A 623 6.65 36.23 -16.42
N VAL A 624 5.78 35.29 -16.78
CA VAL A 624 5.49 34.91 -18.18
C VAL A 624 4.39 35.74 -18.83
N THR A 625 3.81 36.67 -18.08
CA THR A 625 2.77 37.61 -18.53
C THR A 625 3.30 39.04 -18.41
N ASP A 626 2.56 40.01 -18.93
CA ASP A 626 2.79 41.43 -18.66
C ASP A 626 2.42 41.75 -17.20
N ALA A 627 3.35 41.47 -16.30
CA ALA A 627 3.16 41.51 -14.86
C ALA A 627 3.85 42.72 -14.20
N PHE A 628 4.49 43.61 -14.96
CA PHE A 628 5.32 44.68 -14.40
C PHE A 628 4.56 45.57 -13.43
N ASP A 629 3.37 46.04 -13.82
CA ASP A 629 2.55 46.90 -12.95
C ASP A 629 2.00 46.14 -11.74
N ALA A 630 1.61 44.88 -11.92
CA ALA A 630 1.19 44.03 -10.82
C ALA A 630 2.33 43.80 -9.82
N PHE A 631 3.56 43.62 -10.30
CA PHE A 631 4.76 43.44 -9.49
C PHE A 631 5.07 44.71 -8.69
N ARG A 632 4.99 45.89 -9.32
CA ARG A 632 5.14 47.17 -8.62
C ARG A 632 4.09 47.36 -7.55
N ARG A 633 2.83 47.04 -7.84
CA ARG A 633 1.73 47.11 -6.88
C ARG A 633 1.99 46.22 -5.66
N ILE A 634 2.42 44.98 -5.87
CA ILE A 634 2.80 44.07 -4.78
C ILE A 634 3.99 44.61 -3.99
N ASP A 635 5.04 45.11 -4.65
CA ASP A 635 6.19 45.70 -3.96
C ASP A 635 5.76 46.89 -3.06
N SER A 636 4.88 47.76 -3.55
CA SER A 636 4.30 48.85 -2.76
C SER A 636 3.45 48.33 -1.59
N CYS A 637 2.63 47.30 -1.81
CA CYS A 637 1.83 46.66 -0.76
C CYS A 637 2.73 46.09 0.35
N VAL A 638 3.77 45.33 -0.01
CA VAL A 638 4.74 44.77 0.93
C VAL A 638 5.41 45.86 1.75
N GLN A 639 5.86 46.94 1.11
CA GLN A 639 6.46 48.08 1.82
C GLN A 639 5.48 48.70 2.82
N ALA A 640 4.24 48.97 2.40
CA ALA A 640 3.22 49.53 3.28
C ALA A 640 2.93 48.61 4.48
N LEU A 641 2.82 47.30 4.26
CA LEU A 641 2.60 46.30 5.30
C LEU A 641 3.78 46.17 6.27
N LEU A 642 5.02 46.21 5.78
CA LEU A 642 6.21 46.19 6.62
C LEU A 642 6.30 47.46 7.47
N ILE A 643 6.00 48.64 6.89
CA ILE A 643 5.91 49.90 7.64
C ILE A 643 4.87 49.77 8.76
N LYS A 644 3.66 49.30 8.44
CA LYS A 644 2.58 49.07 9.40
C LYS A 644 3.03 48.13 10.53
N LYS A 645 3.63 46.99 10.20
CA LYS A 645 4.14 46.00 11.17
C LYS A 645 5.24 46.58 12.07
N MET A 646 6.23 47.28 11.51
CA MET A 646 7.32 47.85 12.30
C MET A 646 6.84 48.98 13.21
N ARG A 647 5.86 49.79 12.78
CA ARG A 647 5.22 50.79 13.66
C ARG A 647 4.42 50.16 14.79
N GLN A 648 3.75 49.02 14.54
CA GLN A 648 3.08 48.24 15.58
C GLN A 648 4.06 47.64 16.60
N LEU A 649 5.23 47.19 16.15
CA LEU A 649 6.28 46.66 17.04
C LEU A 649 6.96 47.76 17.86
N HIS A 650 7.02 48.99 17.35
CA HIS A 650 7.70 50.12 17.99
C HIS A 650 6.80 51.35 18.17
N PRO A 651 5.69 51.25 18.92
CA PRO A 651 4.67 52.30 18.99
C PRO A 651 5.18 53.62 19.57
N LYS A 652 6.25 53.59 20.39
CA LYS A 652 6.85 54.75 21.05
C LYS A 652 8.01 55.38 20.28
N ARG A 653 8.51 54.75 19.20
CA ARG A 653 9.69 55.25 18.46
C ARG A 653 9.27 56.15 17.29
N LYS A 654 10.04 57.22 17.05
CA LYS A 654 9.86 58.07 15.87
C LYS A 654 10.09 57.26 14.59
N TRP A 655 9.35 57.59 13.51
CA TRP A 655 9.46 56.89 12.23
C TRP A 655 10.90 56.82 11.70
N LYS A 656 11.65 57.92 11.76
CA LYS A 656 13.03 57.96 11.27
C LYS A 656 13.94 56.96 12.00
N THR A 657 13.72 56.74 13.30
CA THR A 657 14.45 55.75 14.08
C THR A 657 14.12 54.33 13.63
N ILE A 658 12.84 54.03 13.42
CA ILE A 658 12.39 52.72 12.91
C ILE A 658 12.94 52.48 11.50
N GLN A 659 12.87 53.50 10.62
CA GLN A 659 13.40 53.44 9.26
C GLN A 659 14.89 53.07 9.27
N ASN A 660 15.71 53.74 10.08
CA ASN A 660 17.15 53.48 10.17
C ASN A 660 17.49 52.10 10.78
N MET A 661 16.57 51.48 11.52
CA MET A 661 16.78 50.14 12.10
C MET A 661 16.57 49.03 11.08
N TYR A 662 15.62 49.20 10.17
CA TYR A 662 15.09 48.10 9.34
C TYR A 662 15.24 48.33 7.83
N TRP A 663 15.38 49.58 7.39
CA TRP A 663 15.57 49.95 6.00
C TRP A 663 16.93 50.60 5.79
N TYR A 664 17.53 50.36 4.64
CA TYR A 664 18.66 51.14 4.14
C TYR A 664 18.35 51.70 2.76
N GLU A 665 19.01 52.79 2.40
CA GLU A 665 18.85 53.43 1.11
C GLU A 665 19.90 52.91 0.12
N GLN A 666 19.44 52.53 -1.07
CA GLN A 666 20.28 52.11 -2.18
C GLN A 666 19.60 52.52 -3.48
N ASP A 667 20.32 53.22 -4.35
CA ASP A 667 19.85 53.64 -5.69
C ASP A 667 18.49 54.38 -5.64
N GLY A 668 18.29 55.23 -4.63
CA GLY A 668 17.04 55.98 -4.42
C GLY A 668 15.88 55.14 -3.88
N HIS A 669 16.12 53.91 -3.43
CA HIS A 669 15.12 53.00 -2.89
C HIS A 669 15.39 52.63 -1.43
N HIS A 670 14.31 52.53 -0.63
CA HIS A 670 14.38 52.00 0.73
C HIS A 670 14.17 50.48 0.73
N ILE A 671 15.19 49.74 1.12
CA ILE A 671 15.21 48.28 1.11
C ILE A 671 15.14 47.75 2.55
N PHE A 672 14.14 46.91 2.83
CA PHE A 672 14.01 46.25 4.12
C PHE A 672 15.01 45.08 4.22
N ALA A 673 15.92 45.14 5.19
CA ALA A 673 17.00 44.16 5.34
C ALA A 673 17.48 44.04 6.79
N LEU A 674 18.18 42.95 7.10
CA LEU A 674 18.89 42.83 8.37
C LEU A 674 20.00 43.89 8.46
N ARG A 675 20.10 44.55 9.62
CA ARG A 675 21.10 45.59 9.89
C ARG A 675 22.53 45.07 9.72
N ASP A 676 22.80 43.89 10.27
CA ASP A 676 24.14 43.30 10.32
C ASP A 676 24.48 42.48 9.06
N ASN A 677 23.46 42.13 8.26
CA ASN A 677 23.63 41.36 7.03
C ASN A 677 22.66 41.80 5.93
N LYS A 678 23.07 42.82 5.15
CA LYS A 678 22.28 43.37 4.04
C LYS A 678 22.00 42.38 2.89
N SER A 679 22.66 41.22 2.86
CA SER A 679 22.33 40.16 1.89
C SER A 679 20.99 39.48 2.20
N VAL A 680 20.53 39.54 3.46
CA VAL A 680 19.20 39.10 3.88
C VAL A 680 18.27 40.30 3.79
N ARG A 681 17.66 40.46 2.62
CA ARG A 681 16.77 41.57 2.28
C ARG A 681 15.51 41.09 1.57
N VAL A 682 14.45 41.88 1.62
CA VAL A 682 13.20 41.58 0.92
C VAL A 682 13.41 41.68 -0.58
N ALA A 683 12.99 40.65 -1.31
CA ALA A 683 13.03 40.60 -2.77
C ALA A 683 11.99 41.58 -3.35
N ARG A 684 12.36 42.25 -4.45
CA ARG A 684 11.47 43.13 -5.20
C ARG A 684 11.05 42.43 -6.48
N LEU A 685 9.74 42.33 -6.69
CA LEU A 685 9.19 41.65 -7.85
C LEU A 685 9.38 42.48 -9.12
N ALA A 686 9.32 43.82 -9.04
CA ALA A 686 9.48 44.68 -10.20
C ALA A 686 10.88 44.61 -10.83
N GLU A 687 11.87 44.07 -10.10
CA GLU A 687 13.23 43.81 -10.60
C GLU A 687 13.36 42.45 -11.30
N LEU A 688 12.32 41.61 -11.26
CA LEU A 688 12.32 40.33 -11.95
C LEU A 688 12.15 40.54 -13.46
N GLU A 689 13.05 39.95 -14.23
CA GLU A 689 12.97 39.92 -15.69
C GLU A 689 11.70 39.17 -16.13
N ILE A 690 10.89 39.81 -16.97
CA ILE A 690 9.76 39.15 -17.65
C ILE A 690 10.33 38.23 -18.73
N THR A 691 9.82 37.01 -18.82
CA THR A 691 10.35 35.99 -19.73
C THR A 691 9.24 35.33 -20.50
N GLU A 692 9.42 35.18 -21.81
CA GLU A 692 8.51 34.41 -22.64
C GLU A 692 8.68 32.89 -22.40
N HIS A 693 7.57 32.17 -22.27
CA HIS A 693 7.58 30.71 -22.19
C HIS A 693 7.37 30.08 -23.56
N LYS A 694 8.40 29.40 -24.10
CA LYS A 694 8.22 28.63 -25.35
C LYS A 694 7.54 27.30 -25.02
N PRO A 695 6.36 27.01 -25.63
CA PRO A 695 5.59 25.80 -25.35
C PRO A 695 6.32 24.55 -25.82
N ILE A 696 5.95 23.42 -25.23
CA ILE A 696 6.38 22.09 -25.68
C ILE A 696 5.86 21.75 -27.08
N ARG A 697 6.49 20.74 -27.70
CA ARG A 697 5.94 20.09 -28.90
C ARG A 697 4.65 19.37 -28.52
N LEU A 698 3.52 19.69 -29.13
CA LEU A 698 2.21 19.07 -28.78
C LEU A 698 2.14 17.57 -29.08
N SER A 699 2.96 17.06 -30.01
CA SER A 699 3.09 15.62 -30.29
C SER A 699 4.07 14.91 -29.35
N PHE A 700 4.60 15.60 -28.33
CA PHE A 700 5.50 15.02 -27.34
C PHE A 700 4.81 13.91 -26.56
N HIS A 701 5.45 12.75 -26.51
CA HIS A 701 5.04 11.63 -25.67
C HIS A 701 6.17 11.25 -24.69
N PRO A 702 6.04 11.43 -23.37
CA PRO A 702 7.11 11.26 -22.38
C PRO A 702 7.78 9.88 -22.38
N TYR A 703 7.03 8.83 -22.72
CA TYR A 703 7.56 7.48 -22.83
C TYR A 703 8.18 7.13 -24.19
N LEU A 704 7.75 7.78 -25.28
CA LEU A 704 8.27 7.46 -26.62
C LEU A 704 9.40 8.41 -27.03
N ASP A 705 9.38 9.65 -26.53
CA ASP A 705 10.32 10.73 -26.81
C ASP A 705 11.29 11.01 -25.64
N GLN A 706 11.91 9.97 -25.08
CA GLN A 706 12.73 10.11 -23.86
C GLN A 706 13.87 11.13 -24.01
N GLY A 707 14.51 11.21 -25.19
CA GLY A 707 15.55 12.21 -25.46
C GLY A 707 15.02 13.66 -25.36
N TYR A 708 13.83 13.93 -25.91
CA TYR A 708 13.18 15.23 -25.77
C TYR A 708 12.73 15.49 -24.33
N TYR A 709 12.23 14.47 -23.62
CA TYR A 709 11.83 14.59 -22.22
C TYR A 709 13.01 14.98 -21.33
N LEU A 710 14.16 14.30 -21.46
CA LEU A 710 15.38 14.61 -20.72
C LEU A 710 15.92 16.01 -21.07
N TRP A 711 15.86 16.42 -22.34
CA TRP A 711 16.20 17.78 -22.75
C TRP A 711 15.26 18.82 -22.11
N LEU A 712 13.96 18.55 -22.10
CA LEU A 712 12.94 19.44 -21.54
C LEU A 712 13.13 19.61 -20.02
N GLN A 713 13.43 18.51 -19.33
CA GLN A 713 13.78 18.51 -17.92
C GLN A 713 15.00 19.40 -17.65
N ARG A 714 16.13 19.15 -18.34
CA ARG A 714 17.34 19.98 -18.23
C ARG A 714 17.09 21.45 -18.51
N ARG A 715 16.34 21.75 -19.58
CA ARG A 715 15.97 23.13 -19.95
C ARG A 715 15.15 23.81 -18.86
N ARG A 716 14.21 23.10 -18.22
CA ARG A 716 13.39 23.65 -17.13
C ARG A 716 14.19 23.83 -15.85
N ASP A 717 15.13 22.93 -15.56
CA ASP A 717 16.03 23.09 -14.43
C ASP A 717 16.99 24.27 -14.63
N ASP A 718 17.49 24.48 -15.85
CA ASP A 718 18.24 25.68 -16.23
C ASP A 718 17.40 26.97 -16.07
N GLN A 719 16.08 26.89 -16.25
CA GLN A 719 15.14 28.00 -16.03
C GLN A 719 14.80 28.24 -14.54
N LYS A 720 14.84 27.20 -13.69
CA LYS A 720 14.67 27.31 -12.22
C LYS A 720 15.85 28.03 -11.56
N VAL A 721 17.01 28.04 -12.20
CA VAL A 721 18.24 28.66 -11.68
C VAL A 721 18.40 30.09 -12.22
N SER A 722 18.08 31.09 -11.39
CA SER A 722 18.23 32.50 -11.75
C SER A 722 19.67 33.02 -11.54
N GLY A 723 20.20 33.74 -12.55
CA GLY A 723 21.48 34.45 -12.50
C GLY A 723 22.68 33.69 -13.09
N ALA A 724 23.56 34.42 -13.79
CA ALA A 724 24.75 33.87 -14.46
C ALA A 724 25.67 33.08 -13.53
N LYS A 725 25.82 33.54 -12.27
CA LYS A 725 26.61 32.84 -11.23
C LYS A 725 26.05 31.45 -10.91
N ARG A 726 24.73 31.31 -10.75
CA ARG A 726 24.12 30.02 -10.37
C ARG A 726 24.09 29.03 -11.54
N ARG A 727 23.89 29.52 -12.77
CA ARG A 727 24.06 28.73 -14.00
C ARG A 727 25.51 28.27 -14.19
N GLY A 728 26.49 29.10 -13.84
CA GLY A 728 27.90 28.73 -13.83
C GLY A 728 28.21 27.57 -12.87
N ILE A 729 27.61 27.57 -11.67
CA ILE A 729 27.76 26.49 -10.69
C ILE A 729 27.14 25.18 -11.22
N TRP A 730 25.92 25.25 -11.78
CA TRP A 730 25.24 24.08 -12.33
C TRP A 730 26.00 23.46 -13.52
N ARG A 731 26.50 24.29 -14.45
CA ARG A 731 27.33 23.86 -15.59
C ARG A 731 28.64 23.24 -15.15
N ARG A 732 29.31 23.83 -14.15
CA ARG A 732 30.55 23.28 -13.55
C ARG A 732 30.33 21.87 -13.00
N GLN A 733 29.15 21.62 -12.44
CA GLN A 733 28.79 20.32 -11.87
C GLN A 733 28.20 19.35 -12.87
N ALA A 734 28.00 19.75 -14.13
CA ALA A 734 27.32 18.95 -15.15
C ALA A 734 25.96 18.37 -14.68
N GLY A 735 25.23 19.11 -13.84
CA GLY A 735 23.96 18.67 -13.25
C GLY A 735 24.08 17.51 -12.26
N ARG A 736 25.26 17.28 -11.68
CA ARG A 736 25.51 16.25 -10.67
C ARG A 736 25.68 16.84 -9.27
N CYS A 737 25.11 16.16 -8.28
CA CYS A 737 25.24 16.51 -6.87
C CYS A 737 26.73 16.52 -6.50
N HIS A 738 27.20 17.61 -5.89
CA HIS A 738 28.60 17.74 -5.51
C HIS A 738 29.03 16.72 -4.44
N TYR A 739 28.10 16.37 -3.54
CA TYR A 739 28.39 15.47 -2.43
C TYR A 739 28.43 14.00 -2.87
N CYS A 740 27.39 13.52 -3.58
CA CYS A 740 27.27 12.10 -3.93
C CYS A 740 27.58 11.76 -5.40
N GLY A 741 27.92 12.74 -6.24
CA GLY A 741 28.31 12.54 -7.64
C GLY A 741 27.19 12.07 -8.60
N ARG A 742 25.99 11.81 -8.08
CA ARG A 742 24.82 11.37 -8.87
C ARG A 742 24.16 12.53 -9.62
N PRO A 743 23.53 12.30 -10.79
CA PRO A 743 22.72 13.31 -11.47
C PRO A 743 21.59 13.80 -10.56
N MET A 744 21.39 15.12 -10.47
CA MET A 744 20.27 15.72 -9.75
C MET A 744 19.05 15.72 -10.67
N LEU A 745 18.06 14.88 -10.34
CA LEU A 745 16.84 14.74 -11.14
C LEU A 745 15.85 15.88 -10.84
N PRO A 746 14.91 16.19 -11.76
CA PRO A 746 14.09 17.40 -11.69
C PRO A 746 13.05 17.41 -10.57
N ASP A 747 12.72 16.23 -10.05
CA ASP A 747 11.81 15.93 -8.94
C ASP A 747 12.54 15.83 -7.60
N GLN A 748 13.87 15.80 -7.62
CA GLN A 748 14.69 15.81 -6.42
C GLN A 748 14.89 17.25 -5.95
N GLU A 749 14.57 17.52 -4.69
CA GLU A 749 14.88 18.80 -4.08
C GLU A 749 16.40 18.98 -4.04
N ILE A 750 16.85 20.16 -4.46
CA ILE A 750 18.28 20.52 -4.49
C ILE A 750 18.54 21.72 -3.60
N ARG A 751 19.70 21.72 -2.94
CA ARG A 751 20.18 22.78 -2.07
C ARG A 751 21.50 23.32 -2.57
N LEU A 752 21.70 24.63 -2.42
CA LEU A 752 22.96 25.28 -2.71
C LEU A 752 23.74 25.49 -1.40
N VAL A 753 24.91 24.85 -1.27
CA VAL A 753 25.78 24.90 -0.09
C VAL A 753 27.11 25.58 -0.40
N GLU A 754 27.76 26.12 0.64
CA GLU A 754 29.15 26.58 0.56
C GLU A 754 30.09 25.37 0.73
N LEU A 755 31.10 25.26 -0.13
CA LEU A 755 32.13 24.22 -0.04
C LEU A 755 33.05 24.45 1.15
N VAL A 756 33.39 25.72 1.39
CA VAL A 756 34.14 26.17 2.57
C VAL A 756 33.31 27.26 3.24
N LEU A 757 32.80 26.94 4.43
CA LEU A 757 31.97 27.84 5.24
C LEU A 757 32.72 29.14 5.54
N GLY A 758 32.08 30.28 5.30
CA GLY A 758 32.62 31.60 5.65
C GLY A 758 33.53 32.24 4.61
N ARG A 759 33.89 31.54 3.52
CA ARG A 759 34.58 32.15 2.36
C ARG A 759 33.66 32.87 1.38
N GLY A 760 32.38 33.02 1.74
CA GLY A 760 31.39 33.77 0.98
C GLY A 760 30.85 33.04 -0.25
N ARG A 761 29.85 33.66 -0.87
CA ARG A 761 28.98 33.05 -1.90
C ARG A 761 29.49 33.27 -3.32
N THR A 762 30.72 32.82 -3.60
CA THR A 762 31.34 32.88 -4.94
C THR A 762 31.02 31.63 -5.77
N VAL A 763 31.13 31.73 -7.10
CA VAL A 763 30.84 30.59 -8.03
C VAL A 763 31.77 29.42 -7.76
N SER A 764 33.02 29.69 -7.39
CA SER A 764 34.00 28.65 -7.04
C SER A 764 33.68 27.97 -5.71
N ASN A 765 33.11 28.69 -4.74
CA ASN A 765 32.86 28.21 -3.39
C ASN A 765 31.43 27.69 -3.14
N LEU A 766 30.55 27.67 -4.16
CA LEU A 766 29.17 27.20 -4.02
C LEU A 766 28.91 25.95 -4.86
N ALA A 767 28.15 25.00 -4.32
CA ALA A 767 27.75 23.81 -5.06
C ALA A 767 26.33 23.36 -4.77
N TYR A 768 25.67 22.77 -5.77
CA TYR A 768 24.39 22.11 -5.64
C TYR A 768 24.56 20.69 -5.11
N ILE A 769 23.74 20.33 -4.13
CA ILE A 769 23.61 18.98 -3.59
C ILE A 769 22.13 18.60 -3.51
N HIS A 770 21.79 17.31 -3.41
CA HIS A 770 20.43 16.93 -3.06
C HIS A 770 20.07 17.46 -1.67
N GLN A 771 18.81 17.80 -1.46
CA GLN A 771 18.30 18.18 -0.15
C GLN A 771 18.49 17.06 0.88
N SER A 772 18.33 15.80 0.46
CA SER A 772 18.65 14.62 1.29
C SER A 772 20.13 14.56 1.66
N CYS A 773 21.03 14.79 0.70
CA CYS A 773 22.49 14.86 0.95
C CYS A 773 22.88 16.04 1.86
N ALA A 774 22.03 17.06 2.00
CA ALA A 774 22.30 18.18 2.89
C ALA A 774 22.12 17.82 4.38
N TYR A 775 21.38 16.76 4.70
CA TYR A 775 21.26 16.28 6.07
C TYR A 775 22.57 15.63 6.53
N ASP A 776 23.24 14.86 5.68
CA ASP A 776 24.52 14.21 6.01
C ASP A 776 25.68 15.22 6.16
N VAL A 777 25.67 16.30 5.37
CA VAL A 777 26.68 17.39 5.47
C VAL A 777 26.52 18.23 6.75
N VAL A 778 25.31 18.29 7.33
CA VAL A 778 25.06 19.00 8.60
C VAL A 778 25.46 18.16 9.80
N ILE A 779 25.43 16.83 9.69
CA ILE A 779 25.78 15.90 10.78
C ILE A 779 27.28 15.89 11.05
N GLU A 780 28.13 16.04 10.02
CA GLU A 780 29.59 16.13 10.23
C GLU A 780 30.09 17.51 10.70
N GLY A 781 29.23 18.54 10.70
CA GLY A 781 29.64 19.95 10.91
C GLY A 781 29.07 20.66 12.14
N LYS A 782 28.33 19.98 13.02
CA LYS A 782 27.79 20.56 14.26
C LYS A 782 27.95 19.63 15.46
N GLU A 783 29.18 19.50 15.95
CA GLU A 783 29.38 19.51 17.40
C GLU A 783 29.17 20.96 17.87
N GLY A 784 28.08 21.25 18.58
CA GLY A 784 27.82 22.59 19.11
C GLY A 784 26.35 22.98 19.20
N ASP A 785 25.72 22.48 20.26
CA ASP A 785 24.66 23.05 21.11
C ASP A 785 23.53 23.97 20.54
N SER A 786 22.30 23.56 20.89
CA SER A 786 21.03 24.31 21.01
C SER A 786 20.26 24.75 19.74
N SER A 787 18.92 24.75 19.70
CA SER A 787 17.88 24.04 20.45
C SER A 787 16.57 24.21 19.69
N GLY A 788 15.72 23.20 19.80
CA GLY A 788 14.34 23.17 19.36
C GLY A 788 13.72 21.86 19.82
N LEU A 789 13.94 21.53 21.09
CA LEU A 789 13.31 20.40 21.74
C LEU A 789 11.82 20.70 21.87
N ASP A 790 11.00 19.89 21.21
CA ASP A 790 9.58 19.86 21.43
C ASP A 790 9.31 19.19 22.78
N VAL A 791 8.90 20.01 23.75
CA VAL A 791 8.63 19.59 25.12
C VAL A 791 7.45 18.60 25.18
N LEU A 792 6.54 18.62 24.20
CA LEU A 792 5.42 17.68 24.15
C LEU A 792 5.88 16.30 23.65
N THR A 793 6.77 16.25 22.66
CA THR A 793 7.35 14.98 22.18
C THR A 793 8.26 14.31 23.21
N LEU A 794 8.85 15.09 24.13
CA LEU A 794 9.62 14.57 25.27
C LEU A 794 8.75 14.02 26.41
N LEU A 795 7.47 14.43 26.49
CA LEU A 795 6.55 14.03 27.56
C LEU A 795 5.56 12.93 27.13
N ASP A 796 5.44 12.65 25.83
CA ASP A 796 4.58 11.57 25.28
C ASP A 796 5.03 10.16 25.69
N GLY A 797 6.24 10.00 26.24
CA GLY A 797 6.70 8.74 26.84
C GLY A 797 6.65 8.69 28.37
N VAL A 798 6.22 9.77 29.04
CA VAL A 798 6.28 9.91 30.52
C VAL A 798 4.89 9.88 31.16
N THR A 799 3.80 9.90 30.37
CA THR A 799 2.43 10.01 30.91
C THR A 799 1.51 8.83 30.61
N GLU A 800 1.96 7.83 29.85
CA GLU A 800 1.24 6.55 29.78
C GLU A 800 1.88 5.53 30.72
N PRO A 801 1.21 5.10 31.81
CA PRO A 801 1.65 3.90 32.50
C PRO A 801 1.48 2.73 31.54
N VAL A 802 2.58 2.02 31.25
CA VAL A 802 2.55 0.71 30.60
C VAL A 802 1.71 -0.21 31.47
N ARG A 803 0.40 -0.27 31.21
CA ARG A 803 -0.47 -1.27 31.81
C ARG A 803 -0.20 -2.59 31.11
N GLY A 804 0.65 -3.41 31.73
CA GLY A 804 0.77 -4.80 31.32
C GLY A 804 2.08 -5.50 31.62
N LEU A 805 2.77 -5.19 32.73
CA LEU A 805 3.69 -6.05 33.49
C LEU A 805 4.16 -5.24 34.73
N GLU A 806 3.87 -5.71 35.94
CA GLU A 806 4.31 -5.06 37.19
C GLU A 806 5.81 -5.28 37.36
N ASP A 807 6.66 -4.25 37.15
CA ASP A 807 8.08 -4.30 37.54
C ASP A 807 8.15 -4.43 39.08
N PRO A 808 8.59 -5.59 39.62
CA PRO A 808 8.59 -5.82 41.06
C PRO A 808 9.59 -4.94 41.82
N TYR A 809 10.53 -4.29 41.11
CA TYR A 809 11.52 -3.39 41.70
C TYR A 809 11.21 -1.91 41.43
N TRP A 810 10.00 -1.60 40.94
CA TRP A 810 9.58 -0.23 40.63
C TRP A 810 9.75 0.74 41.82
N ASP A 811 9.32 0.33 43.02
CA ASP A 811 9.41 1.19 44.20
C ASP A 811 10.86 1.49 44.58
N LEU A 812 11.77 0.53 44.38
CA LEU A 812 13.20 0.73 44.58
C LEU A 812 13.76 1.70 43.54
N ARG A 813 13.31 1.60 42.28
CA ARG A 813 13.68 2.52 41.21
C ARG A 813 13.22 3.95 41.50
N GLU A 814 12.00 4.13 42.01
CA GLU A 814 11.46 5.43 42.42
C GLU A 814 12.29 6.09 43.54
N VAL A 815 12.79 5.30 44.50
CA VAL A 815 13.69 5.80 45.55
C VAL A 815 14.96 6.40 44.93
N PHE A 816 15.58 5.74 43.96
CA PHE A 816 16.77 6.28 43.27
C PHE A 816 16.44 7.47 42.36
N ARG A 817 15.27 7.49 41.71
CA ARG A 817 14.81 8.61 40.88
C ARG A 817 14.61 9.88 41.71
N LEU A 818 14.02 9.75 42.90
CA LEU A 818 13.76 10.86 43.81
C LEU A 818 15.01 11.25 44.62
N CYS A 819 16.00 10.36 44.74
CA CYS A 819 17.21 10.63 45.48
C CYS A 819 18.09 11.70 44.80
N ARG A 820 18.45 12.73 45.56
CA ARG A 820 19.37 13.80 45.12
C ARG A 820 20.77 13.68 45.70
N GLN A 821 20.99 12.70 46.58
CA GLN A 821 22.28 12.52 47.26
C GLN A 821 23.28 11.82 46.32
N PRO A 822 24.57 12.22 46.36
CA PRO A 822 25.62 11.61 45.54
C PRO A 822 25.97 10.18 45.98
N SER A 823 25.64 9.79 47.22
CA SER A 823 25.74 8.42 47.71
C SER A 823 24.56 8.08 48.61
N VAL A 824 24.10 6.83 48.54
CA VAL A 824 22.97 6.30 49.31
C VAL A 824 23.40 4.97 49.91
N THR A 825 23.20 4.78 51.21
CA THR A 825 23.40 3.46 51.84
C THR A 825 22.04 2.89 52.18
N LEU A 826 21.77 1.67 51.73
CA LEU A 826 20.57 0.91 52.10
C LEU A 826 20.98 -0.43 52.71
N THR A 827 20.30 -0.82 53.78
CA THR A 827 20.34 -2.18 54.31
C THR A 827 19.42 -3.10 53.50
N PHE A 828 19.67 -4.41 53.54
CA PHE A 828 18.82 -5.39 52.85
C PHE A 828 17.38 -5.29 53.34
N GLN A 829 17.20 -5.13 54.65
CA GLN A 829 15.87 -4.99 55.25
C GLN A 829 15.15 -3.71 54.81
N GLU A 830 15.87 -2.62 54.54
CA GLU A 830 15.29 -1.41 53.95
C GLU A 830 14.87 -1.64 52.49
N ILE A 831 15.68 -2.37 51.72
CA ILE A 831 15.35 -2.73 50.33
C ILE A 831 14.10 -3.61 50.29
N GLU A 832 14.02 -4.63 51.15
CA GLU A 832 12.85 -5.51 51.30
C GLU A 832 11.59 -4.72 51.66
N ARG A 833 11.71 -3.74 52.55
CA ARG A 833 10.59 -2.85 52.90
C ARG A 833 10.16 -1.95 51.75
N ILE A 834 11.09 -1.56 50.88
CA ILE A 834 10.79 -0.72 49.72
C ILE A 834 10.08 -1.53 48.64
N ILE A 835 10.56 -2.73 48.33
CA ILE A 835 9.98 -3.58 47.27
C ILE A 835 8.74 -4.37 47.74
N GLY A 836 8.53 -4.47 49.05
CA GLY A 836 7.35 -5.11 49.64
C GLY A 836 7.43 -6.64 49.75
N PHE A 837 8.60 -7.24 49.50
CA PHE A 837 8.86 -8.67 49.64
C PHE A 837 10.30 -8.93 50.11
N GLU A 838 10.56 -10.12 50.64
CA GLU A 838 11.91 -10.53 51.06
C GLU A 838 12.82 -10.75 49.85
N LEU A 839 14.06 -10.28 49.93
CA LEU A 839 15.08 -10.53 48.93
C LEU A 839 15.38 -12.02 48.92
N ASP A 840 15.61 -12.56 47.72
CA ASP A 840 15.96 -13.97 47.58
C ASP A 840 17.21 -14.30 48.41
N TRP A 841 17.30 -15.56 48.85
CA TRP A 841 18.39 -16.00 49.72
C TRP A 841 19.76 -15.72 49.09
N GLU A 842 19.87 -15.77 47.76
CA GLU A 842 21.08 -15.47 46.99
C GLU A 842 21.62 -14.06 47.28
N ALA A 843 20.76 -13.07 47.52
CA ALA A 843 21.15 -11.70 47.85
C ALA A 843 22.02 -11.61 49.11
N ARG A 844 21.88 -12.60 50.01
CA ARG A 844 22.61 -12.68 51.30
C ARG A 844 23.93 -13.40 51.21
N TYR A 845 24.11 -14.29 50.23
CA TYR A 845 25.27 -15.17 50.14
C TYR A 845 26.15 -14.93 48.91
N PHE A 846 25.61 -14.32 47.85
CA PHE A 846 26.34 -14.13 46.59
C PHE A 846 26.38 -12.66 46.18
N GLN A 847 27.60 -12.15 46.01
CA GLN A 847 27.78 -10.81 45.46
C GLN A 847 27.22 -10.70 44.04
N ALA A 848 27.25 -11.79 43.26
CA ALA A 848 26.77 -11.83 41.88
C ALA A 848 25.33 -11.31 41.71
N PHE A 849 24.44 -11.60 42.67
CA PHE A 849 23.05 -11.13 42.70
C PHE A 849 22.91 -9.60 42.56
N TRP A 850 23.92 -8.85 43.01
CA TRP A 850 23.87 -7.38 43.07
C TRP A 850 24.55 -6.69 41.88
N PHE A 851 25.31 -7.38 41.02
CA PHE A 851 26.15 -6.73 40.00
C PHE A 851 25.89 -7.18 38.55
N ASP A 852 25.19 -8.29 38.33
CA ASP A 852 24.75 -8.83 37.02
C ASP A 852 25.70 -8.58 35.84
N GLU A 853 26.96 -8.97 36.02
CA GLU A 853 27.85 -9.40 34.94
C GLU A 853 28.05 -10.91 35.08
N ALA A 854 27.03 -11.70 34.73
CA ALA A 854 27.19 -13.12 34.49
C ALA A 854 26.31 -13.51 33.28
N PRO A 855 26.89 -13.75 32.09
CA PRO A 855 26.19 -14.57 31.11
C PRO A 855 25.82 -15.88 31.80
N ALA A 856 24.67 -16.48 31.47
CA ALA A 856 24.31 -17.80 31.96
C ALA A 856 25.51 -18.77 31.84
N TYR A 857 26.22 -18.99 32.94
CA TYR A 857 27.48 -19.75 32.97
C TYR A 857 27.13 -21.23 32.91
N VAL A 858 27.00 -21.77 31.69
CA VAL A 858 27.02 -23.22 31.45
C VAL A 858 28.47 -23.60 31.13
N GLY A 859 29.34 -23.50 32.15
CA GLY A 859 30.73 -23.94 32.07
C GLY A 859 30.91 -25.29 32.75
N SER A 860 31.73 -26.18 32.19
CA SER A 860 31.97 -27.54 32.67
C SER A 860 32.60 -27.65 34.08
N GLN A 861 33.02 -26.53 34.67
CA GLN A 861 33.43 -26.45 36.09
C GLN A 861 32.23 -26.31 37.04
N TRP A 862 31.13 -25.69 36.61
CA TRP A 862 29.94 -25.43 37.44
C TRP A 862 29.17 -26.73 37.75
N GLU A 863 29.06 -27.63 36.77
CA GLU A 863 28.49 -28.98 36.95
C GLU A 863 29.33 -29.88 37.88
N LYS A 864 30.63 -29.59 38.03
CA LYS A 864 31.53 -30.39 38.87
C LYS A 864 31.49 -30.00 40.34
N GLU A 865 31.25 -28.72 40.64
CA GLU A 865 31.20 -28.23 42.02
C GLU A 865 29.82 -28.39 42.67
N PHE A 866 28.73 -28.45 41.88
CA PHE A 866 27.36 -28.56 42.40
C PHE A 866 26.50 -29.58 41.62
N PRO A 867 26.58 -30.88 41.94
CA PRO A 867 25.94 -31.97 41.18
C PRO A 867 24.45 -32.20 41.48
N PHE A 868 23.82 -31.36 42.31
CA PHE A 868 22.40 -31.46 42.64
C PHE A 868 21.65 -30.25 42.06
N HIS A 869 21.03 -30.42 40.90
CA HIS A 869 20.07 -29.48 40.35
C HIS A 869 18.82 -29.47 41.23
N ALA A 870 18.66 -28.44 42.06
CA ALA A 870 17.41 -28.24 42.78
C ALA A 870 17.15 -26.79 43.20
N VAL A 871 17.34 -25.81 42.30
CA VAL A 871 16.52 -24.58 42.24
C VAL A 871 16.62 -24.04 40.80
N GLU A 872 15.57 -24.20 39.99
CA GLU A 872 15.39 -23.32 38.84
C GLU A 872 14.99 -21.95 39.42
N PRO A 873 15.69 -20.84 39.10
CA PRO A 873 15.20 -19.50 39.43
C PRO A 873 13.76 -19.39 38.91
N SER A 874 12.84 -18.87 39.72
CA SER A 874 11.44 -18.78 39.32
C SER A 874 11.34 -18.16 37.92
N ARG A 875 10.54 -18.74 37.03
CA ARG A 875 10.37 -18.25 35.64
C ARG A 875 9.87 -16.79 35.55
N GLN A 876 9.55 -16.15 36.67
CA GLN A 876 9.23 -14.72 36.77
C GLN A 876 10.47 -13.80 36.89
N ALA A 877 11.64 -14.31 37.28
CA ALA A 877 12.87 -13.52 37.42
C ALA A 877 13.68 -13.36 36.12
N ALA A 878 13.23 -13.94 35.00
CA ALA A 878 13.96 -13.90 33.73
C ALA A 878 13.83 -12.56 32.97
N GLU A 879 12.87 -11.69 33.33
CA GLU A 879 12.64 -10.41 32.64
C GLU A 879 13.08 -9.17 33.44
N TYR A 880 13.19 -9.25 34.77
CA TYR A 880 13.51 -8.09 35.61
C TYR A 880 14.68 -8.37 36.55
N VAL A 881 15.73 -7.57 36.40
CA VAL A 881 16.96 -7.66 37.16
C VAL A 881 16.99 -6.52 38.17
N ILE A 882 17.14 -6.82 39.47
CA ILE A 882 17.11 -5.82 40.54
C ILE A 882 18.11 -4.68 40.31
N SER A 883 19.24 -4.96 39.66
CA SER A 883 20.27 -3.96 39.36
C SER A 883 19.85 -2.86 38.39
N ASP A 884 18.80 -3.08 37.59
CA ASP A 884 18.22 -2.04 36.74
C ASP A 884 17.60 -0.89 37.55
N ALA A 885 17.11 -1.17 38.77
CA ALA A 885 16.44 -0.17 39.62
C ALA A 885 17.33 1.04 39.93
N TRP A 886 18.63 0.84 40.14
CA TRP A 886 19.58 1.94 40.39
C TRP A 886 20.38 2.34 39.14
N ARG A 887 20.72 1.38 38.26
CA ARG A 887 21.50 1.68 37.04
C ARG A 887 20.74 2.59 36.09
N SER A 888 19.44 2.35 35.89
CA SER A 888 18.57 3.20 35.05
C SER A 888 18.46 4.65 35.57
N GLN A 889 18.72 4.87 36.85
CA GLN A 889 18.68 6.19 37.50
C GLN A 889 20.07 6.83 37.67
N GLY A 890 21.13 6.21 37.11
CA GLY A 890 22.49 6.74 37.10
C GLY A 890 23.33 6.42 38.34
N TYR A 891 22.94 5.43 39.14
CA TYR A 891 23.70 4.95 40.30
C TYR A 891 24.42 3.63 40.00
N ARG A 892 25.54 3.40 40.68
CA ARG A 892 26.25 2.10 40.75
C ARG A 892 26.49 1.69 42.21
N ILE A 893 26.74 0.42 42.47
CA ILE A 893 27.20 -0.03 43.79
C ILE A 893 28.67 0.35 43.97
N GLN A 894 28.96 1.14 45.00
CA GLN A 894 30.31 1.49 45.43
C GLN A 894 30.87 0.47 46.42
N ARG A 895 30.04 -0.09 47.30
CA ARG A 895 30.44 -1.09 48.29
C ARG A 895 29.26 -1.99 48.66
N LEU A 896 29.49 -3.30 48.68
CA LEU A 896 28.53 -4.32 49.15
C LEU A 896 29.13 -5.02 50.38
N ASP A 897 28.41 -5.00 51.50
CA ASP A 897 28.76 -5.68 52.75
C ASP A 897 27.70 -6.74 53.07
N LEU A 898 27.94 -7.97 52.60
CA LEU A 898 27.03 -9.10 52.82
C LEU A 898 26.93 -9.47 54.30
N THR A 899 28.04 -9.36 55.05
CA THR A 899 28.11 -9.68 56.49
C THR A 899 27.17 -8.84 57.34
N HIS A 900 27.00 -7.57 57.00
CA HIS A 900 26.11 -6.65 57.71
C HIS A 900 24.82 -6.34 56.93
N GLY A 901 24.62 -6.97 55.76
CA GLY A 901 23.48 -6.76 54.88
C GLY A 901 23.32 -5.32 54.42
N LYS A 902 24.39 -4.67 53.92
CA LYS A 902 24.37 -3.26 53.50
C LYS A 902 24.95 -3.07 52.10
N VAL A 903 24.33 -2.16 51.34
CA VAL A 903 24.79 -1.72 50.02
C VAL A 903 24.95 -0.21 50.02
N VAL A 904 26.11 0.25 49.55
CA VAL A 904 26.40 1.67 49.33
C VAL A 904 26.39 1.91 47.83
N PHE A 905 25.48 2.76 47.38
CA PHE A 905 25.35 3.22 46.01
C PHE A 905 26.00 4.60 45.84
N HIS A 906 26.55 4.85 44.66
CA HIS A 906 27.13 6.13 44.27
C HIS A 906 26.60 6.56 42.90
N ARG A 907 26.23 7.84 42.77
CA ARG A 907 25.74 8.40 41.51
C ARG A 907 26.92 8.72 40.59
N GLU A 908 26.90 8.13 39.40
CA GLU A 908 27.88 8.41 38.33
C GLU A 908 27.33 9.37 37.29
N VAL A 909 26.04 9.29 36.98
CA VAL A 909 25.40 10.13 35.97
C VAL A 909 24.55 11.19 36.65
N TYR A 910 24.85 12.47 36.38
CA TYR A 910 24.13 13.63 36.93
C TYR A 910 23.22 14.22 35.85
N GLY A 911 21.92 14.34 36.13
CA GLY A 911 20.92 14.87 35.17
C GLY A 911 19.64 14.03 35.04
N THR A 912 19.58 12.86 35.69
CA THR A 912 18.44 11.92 35.69
C THR A 912 17.40 12.22 36.79
N VAL A 913 17.14 13.50 37.10
CA VAL A 913 16.12 13.87 38.10
C VAL A 913 14.79 14.12 37.41
N GLY A 914 13.73 13.44 37.83
CA GLY A 914 12.40 13.58 37.22
C GLY A 914 11.85 15.01 37.26
N LEU A 915 11.11 15.38 36.21
CA LEU A 915 10.53 16.71 36.01
C LEU A 915 9.65 17.13 37.21
N THR A 916 9.86 18.34 37.72
CA THR A 916 9.00 18.93 38.78
C THR A 916 8.06 19.95 38.15
N ILE A 917 6.75 19.70 38.15
CA ILE A 917 5.75 20.59 37.52
C ILE A 917 5.52 21.84 38.39
N PRO A 918 5.56 23.06 37.84
CA PRO A 918 5.34 24.29 38.60
C PRO A 918 3.92 24.39 39.21
N PRO A 919 3.76 24.85 40.47
CA PRO A 919 2.46 24.97 41.14
C PRO A 919 1.42 25.83 40.42
N VAL A 920 1.88 26.77 39.56
CA VAL A 920 1.00 27.66 38.79
C VAL A 920 0.07 26.90 37.82
N LEU A 921 0.51 25.72 37.36
CA LEU A 921 -0.27 24.84 36.49
C LEU A 921 -1.32 24.01 37.25
N LEU A 922 -1.19 23.92 38.59
CA LEU A 922 -2.12 23.20 39.46
C LEU A 922 -3.14 24.15 40.13
N GLN A 923 -2.81 25.44 40.27
CA GLN A 923 -3.59 26.38 41.08
C GLN A 923 -4.10 27.61 40.29
N GLY A 924 -3.73 27.78 39.02
CA GLY A 924 -4.24 28.86 38.17
C GLY A 924 -5.68 28.62 37.71
N ARG A 925 -6.53 29.66 37.76
CA ARG A 925 -7.86 29.61 37.12
C ARG A 925 -7.70 29.35 35.62
N ILE A 926 -8.51 28.42 35.10
CA ILE A 926 -8.55 28.10 33.67
C ILE A 926 -8.86 29.38 32.89
N PRO A 927 -8.10 29.70 31.83
CA PRO A 927 -8.36 30.86 30.98
C PRO A 927 -9.81 30.86 30.47
N GLU A 928 -10.48 32.01 30.51
CA GLU A 928 -11.93 32.13 30.22
C GLU A 928 -12.32 31.59 28.84
N ASN A 929 -11.41 31.68 27.86
CA ASN A 929 -11.57 31.11 26.53
C ASN A 929 -11.60 29.57 26.52
N ALA A 930 -10.73 28.92 27.29
CA ALA A 930 -10.73 27.46 27.43
C ALA A 930 -11.94 26.97 28.27
N ALA A 931 -12.34 27.76 29.28
CA ALA A 931 -13.57 27.49 30.02
C ALA A 931 -14.81 27.62 29.12
N HIS A 932 -14.84 28.59 28.20
CA HIS A 932 -15.93 28.79 27.25
C HIS A 932 -16.02 27.66 26.21
N GLU A 933 -14.91 27.20 25.66
CA GLU A 933 -14.87 26.03 24.77
C GLU A 933 -15.36 24.76 25.48
N ALA A 934 -14.86 24.49 26.69
CA ALA A 934 -15.29 23.35 27.48
C ALA A 934 -16.79 23.42 27.81
N THR A 935 -17.28 24.58 28.24
CA THR A 935 -18.71 24.78 28.55
C THR A 935 -19.59 24.58 27.31
N THR A 936 -19.15 25.06 26.14
CA THR A 936 -19.86 24.90 24.87
C THR A 936 -19.88 23.44 24.41
N PHE A 937 -18.77 22.72 24.60
CA PHE A 937 -18.64 21.31 24.29
C PHE A 937 -19.51 20.43 25.20
N PHE A 938 -19.54 20.70 26.52
CA PHE A 938 -20.41 19.98 27.44
C PHE A 938 -21.89 20.31 27.24
N ALA A 939 -22.24 21.54 26.91
CA ALA A 939 -23.62 21.91 26.54
C ALA A 939 -24.10 21.17 25.28
N TYR A 940 -23.20 20.96 24.30
CA TYR A 940 -23.47 20.13 23.14
C TYR A 940 -23.69 18.65 23.50
N LEU A 941 -22.86 18.08 24.38
CA LEU A 941 -22.99 16.69 24.84
C LEU A 941 -24.31 16.46 25.61
N ILE A 942 -24.65 17.35 26.54
CA ILE A 942 -25.90 17.30 27.30
C ILE A 942 -27.11 17.35 26.35
N LYS A 943 -27.10 18.25 25.38
CA LYS A 943 -28.18 18.39 24.40
C LYS A 943 -28.30 17.20 23.44
N LYS A 944 -27.19 16.57 23.08
CA LYS A 944 -27.14 15.46 22.11
C LYS A 944 -27.47 14.10 22.72
N TYR A 945 -27.08 13.88 23.97
CA TYR A 945 -27.24 12.59 24.65
C TYR A 945 -28.31 12.61 25.75
N GLY A 946 -28.92 13.76 26.03
CA GLY A 946 -30.01 13.89 26.99
C GLY A 946 -29.59 13.58 28.44
N LEU A 947 -28.37 14.00 28.82
CA LEU A 947 -27.78 13.77 30.15
C LEU A 947 -28.19 14.83 31.18
#